data_AF-A0A563ELN1-F1
#
_entry.id   AF-A0A563ELN1-F1
#
_cell.length_a   1.000
_cell.length_b   1.000
_cell.length_c   1.000
_cell.angle_alpha   90.00
_cell.angle_beta   90.00
_cell.angle_gamma   90.00
#
_symmetry.space_group_name_H-M   'P 1'
#
loop_
_entity.id
_entity.type
_entity.pdbx_description
1 polymer ?
#
loop_
_entity_poly.entity_id
_entity_poly.type
_entity_poly.pdbx_seq_one_letter_code
_entity_poly.pdbx_strand_id
1 'polypeptide(L)'
;MLRAVLVLALAASAVTVPVTPAGAADCPWVGSTAPVETRVNAVLKAMTVDEELAVVHGVAGASPYAGMIPAIPRVCVPSFLLHDGPNGVGGSLPGVTQLPAPVGAAATWNTGLVRQYGEVEGAEQKAKGVTVALAPMVNIVRDPRAGRNFETYSEDPFLTGRMGVANIKGIQSEGVLAQVKHLAVYNQESNRFSPTDNAVVSERTMQEMYLPQFEAAIREAKASSVMCSYNWVNGVNACENSYLLTKVLREQWKFDGFVTSDWGGTKSTVAAANGGLDMEMPTGKYFGDALKTALANGQVSKTRLDRMVGNVLRPLFRFGLFERPITGDPNAPAAKPEHAAVAWKVADESAVLLKNKGNVLPLSAGQKIAVIGRGAHDEVKTTGGLGNPVATPPGVTTPLRAIEQRAGGEVTYVPGPAASLPTVPADRFEGLTGRFYAGVDLAGPPLLTRADQTVDFDWPSGKPAEGVPATGWSASWTGTITPRKTGPHTFAITSDDGSRLFVDGEEVIDNWKDQAPTTQVGTVELTAGKPVNVEVRYYQRGGGARMQLGWEEPGSSRYDEAVAAAKAADVAVVFADLISWEGYDLTGIDLPRGQNDLISAVAAANPRTVVVLQTGSAVTMPWVGSVSSVLEAWFPGQAIGESMASLLFGDTSPSGKLPVTFPKSLADVPASTPARFPGANGEVRYDEELGVGYRWYDREGIEPLFPFGHGLSYTSFGLEGLTVSRGDAPVTVTARVTNTGQRAGSEVVQAYVSFPSAAGEPPRQLKAFAKVELKPGESKRVRLTLDERAFSIWDTAKHAWAKQPGRHQISVGTSSRDLPLKGYVTIPR
;
A
#
# COMPACT_ATOMS: atom_id res chain seq x y z
N MET A 1 18.03 -20.19 6.88
CA MET A 1 19.12 -19.83 5.94
C MET A 1 18.89 -18.41 5.43
N LEU A 2 19.26 -17.39 6.21
CA LEU A 2 19.30 -15.99 5.77
C LEU A 2 20.76 -15.69 5.37
N ARG A 3 21.01 -15.38 4.11
CA ARG A 3 22.28 -14.75 3.71
C ARG A 3 22.10 -13.24 3.91
N ALA A 4 22.78 -12.73 4.94
CA ALA A 4 22.90 -11.30 5.19
C ALA A 4 23.56 -10.61 3.99
N VAL A 5 22.91 -9.59 3.45
CA VAL A 5 23.50 -8.64 2.51
C VAL A 5 24.30 -7.65 3.35
N LEU A 6 25.62 -7.77 3.31
CA LEU A 6 26.55 -6.89 3.98
C LEU A 6 26.58 -5.54 3.22
N VAL A 7 26.10 -4.47 3.85
CA VAL A 7 26.25 -3.10 3.35
C VAL A 7 27.67 -2.65 3.67
N LEU A 8 28.58 -2.74 2.68
CA LEU A 8 29.91 -2.14 2.79
C LEU A 8 29.80 -0.65 2.47
N ALA A 9 29.95 0.20 3.49
CA ALA A 9 30.17 1.62 3.31
C ALA A 9 31.59 1.85 2.74
N LEU A 10 31.73 1.73 1.42
CA LEU A 10 32.87 2.33 0.74
C LEU A 10 32.61 3.83 0.62
N ALA A 11 33.54 4.64 1.13
CA ALA A 11 33.61 6.05 0.82
C ALA A 11 33.82 6.21 -0.69
N ALA A 12 32.71 6.27 -1.43
CA ALA A 12 32.70 6.52 -2.85
C ALA A 12 33.06 7.99 -3.06
N SER A 13 34.22 8.23 -3.67
CA SER A 13 34.52 9.52 -4.28
C SER A 13 33.36 9.84 -5.22
N ALA A 14 32.66 10.95 -4.97
CA ALA A 14 31.58 11.42 -5.82
C ALA A 14 32.14 11.69 -7.23
N VAL A 15 31.97 10.73 -8.13
CA VAL A 15 32.10 11.00 -9.55
C VAL A 15 30.84 11.72 -9.95
N THR A 16 30.88 13.05 -9.92
CA THR A 16 29.90 13.88 -10.61
C THR A 16 30.02 13.58 -12.10
N VAL A 17 29.14 12.72 -12.62
CA VAL A 17 28.97 12.62 -14.08
C VAL A 17 28.27 13.90 -14.52
N PRO A 18 28.92 14.77 -15.30
CA PRO A 18 28.27 15.98 -15.77
C PRO A 18 27.07 15.58 -16.63
N VAL A 19 25.89 16.08 -16.29
CA VAL A 19 24.76 16.15 -17.23
C VAL A 19 25.21 17.09 -18.34
N THR A 20 25.84 16.53 -19.36
CA THR A 20 26.24 17.28 -20.55
C THR A 20 24.95 17.47 -21.34
N PRO A 21 24.51 18.71 -21.65
CA PRO A 21 23.53 18.89 -22.72
C PRO A 21 24.09 18.19 -23.95
N ALA A 22 23.26 17.45 -24.68
CA ALA A 22 23.68 16.85 -25.94
C ALA A 22 24.36 17.97 -26.77
N GLY A 23 25.68 17.90 -26.92
CA GLY A 23 26.39 18.78 -27.85
C GLY A 23 25.71 18.62 -29.20
N ALA A 24 25.34 19.74 -29.83
CA ALA A 24 24.45 19.81 -30.97
C ALA A 24 24.93 18.95 -32.16
N ALA A 25 24.57 17.67 -32.15
CA ALA A 25 24.44 16.91 -33.37
C ALA A 25 23.18 17.43 -34.07
N ASP A 26 23.30 17.82 -35.33
CA ASP A 26 22.15 18.16 -36.18
C ASP A 26 21.38 16.87 -36.50
N CYS A 27 20.60 16.39 -35.52
CA CYS A 27 19.77 15.22 -35.64
C CYS A 27 18.48 15.57 -36.41
N PRO A 28 18.25 15.05 -37.63
CA PRO A 28 17.11 15.45 -38.47
C PRO A 28 15.72 15.15 -37.88
N TRP A 29 15.66 14.29 -36.85
CA TRP A 29 14.44 13.99 -36.12
C TRP A 29 14.12 14.98 -35.01
N VAL A 30 15.07 15.78 -34.49
CA VAL A 30 14.80 16.75 -33.41
C VAL A 30 14.10 17.97 -34.00
N GLY A 31 12.97 18.38 -33.43
CA GLY A 31 12.16 19.50 -33.96
C GLY A 31 11.42 19.20 -35.28
N SER A 32 11.53 17.98 -35.80
CA SER A 32 10.82 17.53 -37.00
C SER A 32 9.32 17.34 -36.72
N THR A 33 8.50 17.78 -37.67
CA THR A 33 7.03 17.57 -37.66
C THR A 33 6.60 16.26 -38.33
N ALA A 34 7.54 15.44 -38.77
CA ALA A 34 7.23 14.12 -39.34
C ALA A 34 6.50 13.22 -38.33
N PRO A 35 5.66 12.27 -38.80
CA PRO A 35 5.00 11.31 -37.92
C PRO A 35 5.98 10.61 -36.97
N VAL A 36 5.54 10.33 -35.74
CA VAL A 36 6.39 9.71 -34.70
C VAL A 36 7.13 8.47 -35.21
N GLU A 37 6.45 7.56 -35.93
CA GLU A 37 7.10 6.37 -36.49
C GLU A 37 8.21 6.70 -37.48
N THR A 38 8.06 7.74 -38.30
CA THR A 38 9.09 8.17 -39.24
C THR A 38 10.33 8.65 -38.48
N ARG A 39 10.13 9.38 -37.39
CA ARG A 39 11.21 9.89 -36.53
C ARG A 39 11.90 8.74 -35.78
N VAL A 40 11.14 7.80 -35.22
CA VAL A 40 11.66 6.59 -34.58
C VAL A 40 12.52 5.77 -35.55
N ASN A 41 12.03 5.51 -36.76
CA ASN A 41 12.78 4.76 -37.77
C ASN A 41 14.07 5.49 -38.20
N ALA A 42 14.05 6.82 -38.24
CA ALA A 42 15.25 7.61 -38.54
C ALA A 42 16.32 7.48 -37.44
N VAL A 43 15.90 7.51 -36.16
CA VAL A 43 16.81 7.26 -35.02
C VAL A 43 17.38 5.84 -35.09
N LEU A 44 16.52 4.81 -35.22
CA LEU A 44 16.94 3.40 -35.29
C LEU A 44 17.96 3.17 -36.41
N LYS A 45 17.72 3.74 -37.61
CA LYS A 45 18.65 3.63 -38.73
C LYS A 45 20.02 4.29 -38.44
N ALA A 46 20.03 5.31 -37.59
CA ALA A 46 21.25 6.02 -37.23
C ALA A 46 22.01 5.38 -36.07
N MET A 47 21.38 4.52 -35.26
CA MET A 47 21.97 3.87 -34.09
C MET A 47 22.86 2.69 -34.46
N THR A 48 23.87 2.46 -33.63
CA THR A 48 24.63 1.21 -33.56
C THR A 48 23.93 0.22 -32.66
N VAL A 49 24.28 -1.08 -32.76
CA VAL A 49 23.74 -2.11 -31.84
C VAL A 49 24.06 -1.79 -30.37
N ASP A 50 25.24 -1.24 -30.09
CA ASP A 50 25.63 -0.92 -28.71
C ASP A 50 24.80 0.25 -28.13
N GLU A 51 24.47 1.24 -28.96
CA GLU A 51 23.56 2.31 -28.56
C GLU A 51 22.12 1.81 -28.40
N GLU A 52 21.68 0.85 -29.21
CA GLU A 52 20.36 0.22 -29.04
C GLU A 52 20.28 -0.57 -27.74
N LEU A 53 21.33 -1.33 -27.42
CA LEU A 53 21.44 -2.06 -26.15
C LEU A 53 21.37 -1.10 -24.95
N ALA A 54 22.03 0.06 -25.05
CA ALA A 54 22.00 1.08 -23.99
C ALA A 54 20.60 1.65 -23.69
N VAL A 55 19.63 1.53 -24.61
CA VAL A 55 18.24 1.98 -24.40
C VAL A 55 17.40 0.94 -23.65
N VAL A 56 17.78 -0.34 -23.70
CA VAL A 56 16.94 -1.46 -23.21
C VAL A 56 17.35 -1.98 -21.83
N HIS A 57 18.23 -1.28 -21.12
CA HIS A 57 18.54 -1.62 -19.73
C HIS A 57 18.97 -0.42 -18.89
N GLY A 58 18.64 -0.45 -17.60
CA GLY A 58 19.12 0.53 -16.62
C GLY A 58 20.63 0.47 -16.39
N VAL A 59 21.16 1.41 -15.59
CA VAL A 59 22.57 1.44 -15.16
C VAL A 59 22.71 1.48 -13.65
N ALA A 60 23.85 1.00 -13.16
CA ALA A 60 24.26 1.22 -11.77
C ALA A 60 24.47 2.73 -11.51
N GLY A 61 24.30 3.15 -10.25
CA GLY A 61 24.51 4.55 -9.87
C GLY A 61 23.37 5.50 -10.28
N ALA A 62 22.16 4.99 -10.51
CA ALA A 62 20.98 5.82 -10.82
C ALA A 62 20.52 6.72 -9.66
N SER A 63 21.08 6.55 -8.46
CA SER A 63 20.77 7.35 -7.27
C SER A 63 20.87 8.85 -7.57
N PRO A 64 19.88 9.66 -7.15
CA PRO A 64 18.80 9.32 -6.23
C PRO A 64 17.55 8.70 -6.88
N TYR A 65 17.56 8.47 -8.19
CA TYR A 65 16.43 7.87 -8.91
C TYR A 65 16.39 6.35 -8.76
N ALA A 66 15.22 5.75 -9.03
CA ALA A 66 15.07 4.30 -8.94
C ALA A 66 15.81 3.62 -10.11
N GLY A 67 15.71 4.25 -11.29
CA GLY A 67 16.42 3.83 -12.51
C GLY A 67 16.70 4.99 -13.44
N MET A 68 17.67 4.78 -14.32
CA MET A 68 18.08 5.76 -15.32
C MET A 68 18.53 5.04 -16.59
N ILE A 69 18.16 5.61 -17.73
CA ILE A 69 18.76 5.33 -19.03
C ILE A 69 19.62 6.54 -19.42
N PRO A 70 20.95 6.36 -19.65
CA PRO A 70 21.83 7.45 -20.04
C PRO A 70 21.46 8.05 -21.41
N ALA A 71 21.83 9.32 -21.61
CA ALA A 71 21.70 9.96 -22.92
C ALA A 71 22.63 9.32 -23.96
N ILE A 72 22.24 9.36 -25.23
CA ILE A 72 23.06 8.98 -26.38
C ILE A 72 23.24 10.21 -27.27
N PRO A 73 24.23 11.08 -26.99
CA PRO A 73 24.34 12.39 -27.61
C PRO A 73 24.45 12.34 -29.15
N ARG A 74 25.14 11.33 -29.69
CA ARG A 74 25.37 11.19 -31.13
C ARG A 74 24.08 11.09 -31.94
N VAL A 75 23.04 10.50 -31.36
CA VAL A 75 21.71 10.35 -31.98
C VAL A 75 20.63 11.15 -31.24
N CYS A 76 21.03 12.11 -30.41
CA CYS A 76 20.14 13.00 -29.66
C CYS A 76 19.05 12.27 -28.85
N VAL A 77 19.27 11.02 -28.45
CA VAL A 77 18.36 10.33 -27.52
C VAL A 77 18.65 10.89 -26.13
N PRO A 78 17.67 11.52 -25.45
CA PRO A 78 17.89 12.10 -24.14
C PRO A 78 18.07 10.99 -23.10
N SER A 79 18.69 11.32 -21.97
CA SER A 79 18.55 10.49 -20.78
C SER A 79 17.10 10.52 -20.32
N PHE A 80 16.65 9.47 -19.66
CA PHE A 80 15.35 9.49 -18.99
C PHE A 80 15.42 8.72 -17.67
N LEU A 81 14.73 9.28 -16.68
CA LEU A 81 14.79 8.96 -15.26
C LEU A 81 13.47 8.33 -14.83
N LEU A 82 13.57 7.20 -14.13
CA LEU A 82 12.44 6.46 -13.60
C LEU A 82 12.46 6.56 -12.09
N HIS A 83 11.33 6.87 -11.48
CA HIS A 83 11.25 6.95 -10.03
C HIS A 83 9.90 6.55 -9.48
N ASP A 84 9.94 6.10 -8.23
CA ASP A 84 8.78 5.54 -7.57
C ASP A 84 7.63 6.50 -7.41
N GLY A 85 6.48 5.85 -7.37
CA GLY A 85 5.28 6.22 -6.66
C GLY A 85 4.64 4.93 -6.10
N PRO A 86 3.36 4.96 -5.68
CA PRO A 86 2.31 5.59 -6.47
C PRO A 86 1.46 6.61 -5.72
N ASN A 87 1.88 7.07 -4.54
CA ASN A 87 1.18 8.11 -3.78
C ASN A 87 1.94 9.43 -3.68
N GLY A 88 2.43 9.87 -4.83
CA GLY A 88 3.34 10.99 -4.99
C GLY A 88 4.73 10.51 -5.41
N VAL A 89 5.71 11.40 -5.34
CA VAL A 89 7.11 11.04 -5.56
C VAL A 89 7.59 10.17 -4.39
N GLY A 90 7.89 8.91 -4.67
CA GLY A 90 8.35 7.93 -3.68
C GLY A 90 9.83 8.07 -3.31
N GLY A 91 10.37 7.07 -2.61
CA GLY A 91 11.79 6.99 -2.31
C GLY A 91 12.32 8.13 -1.44
N SER A 92 13.61 8.46 -1.58
CA SER A 92 14.35 9.40 -0.72
C SER A 92 14.34 10.85 -1.20
N LEU A 93 13.54 11.21 -2.21
CA LEU A 93 13.51 12.57 -2.73
C LEU A 93 12.77 13.51 -1.76
N PRO A 94 13.41 14.60 -1.27
CA PRO A 94 12.84 15.44 -0.22
C PRO A 94 11.83 16.46 -0.76
N GLY A 95 11.03 17.08 0.13
CA GLY A 95 10.23 18.26 -0.22
C GLY A 95 9.10 17.99 -1.23
N VAL A 96 8.47 16.82 -1.13
CA VAL A 96 7.36 16.35 -1.98
C VAL A 96 6.09 16.17 -1.16
N THR A 97 4.94 16.17 -1.82
CA THR A 97 3.63 15.96 -1.20
C THR A 97 3.43 14.47 -0.96
N GLN A 98 3.10 14.11 0.29
CA GLN A 98 2.66 12.76 0.62
C GLN A 98 1.14 12.67 0.48
N LEU A 99 0.68 12.15 -0.66
CA LEU A 99 -0.73 11.95 -0.93
C LEU A 99 -1.29 10.75 -0.14
N PRO A 100 -2.61 10.69 0.10
CA PRO A 100 -3.24 9.51 0.68
C PRO A 100 -2.93 8.24 -0.12
N ALA A 101 -2.87 7.10 0.56
CA ALA A 101 -2.66 5.82 -0.10
C ALA A 101 -3.72 5.53 -1.18
N PRO A 102 -3.37 4.85 -2.29
CA PRO A 102 -4.30 4.59 -3.40
C PRO A 102 -5.61 3.91 -2.99
N VAL A 103 -5.62 3.04 -1.98
CA VAL A 103 -6.88 2.44 -1.47
C VAL A 103 -7.81 3.52 -0.90
N GLY A 104 -7.26 4.52 -0.21
CA GLY A 104 -8.01 5.69 0.24
C GLY A 104 -8.47 6.56 -0.94
N ALA A 105 -7.61 6.76 -1.94
CA ALA A 105 -8.00 7.48 -3.16
C ALA A 105 -9.16 6.78 -3.90
N ALA A 106 -9.19 5.44 -3.92
CA ALA A 106 -10.33 4.68 -4.46
C ALA A 106 -11.60 4.85 -3.61
N ALA A 107 -11.45 4.90 -2.28
CA ALA A 107 -12.56 5.12 -1.36
C ALA A 107 -13.27 6.46 -1.58
N THR A 108 -12.65 7.41 -2.30
CA THR A 108 -13.33 8.64 -2.73
C THR A 108 -14.44 8.41 -3.73
N TRP A 109 -14.35 7.36 -4.56
CA TRP A 109 -15.21 7.11 -5.74
C TRP A 109 -15.33 8.34 -6.66
N ASN A 110 -14.24 9.12 -6.75
CA ASN A 110 -14.20 10.41 -7.43
C ASN A 110 -13.06 10.45 -8.45
N THR A 111 -13.34 10.07 -9.69
CA THR A 111 -12.34 10.08 -10.78
C THR A 111 -11.84 11.49 -11.09
N GLY A 112 -12.62 12.54 -10.81
CA GLY A 112 -12.16 13.92 -10.97
C GLY A 112 -11.07 14.26 -9.96
N LEU A 113 -11.25 13.85 -8.70
CA LEU A 113 -10.26 14.04 -7.65
C LEU A 113 -9.02 13.16 -7.84
N VAL A 114 -9.18 11.91 -8.29
CA VAL A 114 -8.04 11.03 -8.61
C VAL A 114 -7.25 11.50 -9.85
N ARG A 115 -7.89 12.25 -10.76
CA ARG A 115 -7.16 12.96 -11.82
C ARG A 115 -6.27 14.07 -11.23
N GLN A 116 -6.80 14.89 -10.31
CA GLN A 116 -6.01 15.93 -9.62
C GLN A 116 -4.86 15.33 -8.80
N TYR A 117 -5.10 14.17 -8.17
CA TYR A 117 -4.07 13.38 -7.52
C TYR A 117 -2.92 13.04 -8.49
N GLY A 118 -3.25 12.54 -9.68
CA GLY A 118 -2.27 12.25 -10.72
C GLY A 118 -1.57 13.51 -11.26
N GLU A 119 -2.27 14.64 -11.33
CA GLU A 119 -1.68 15.95 -11.72
C GLU A 119 -0.62 16.40 -10.68
N VAL A 120 -0.89 16.25 -9.38
CA VAL A 120 0.11 16.51 -8.33
C VAL A 120 1.32 15.59 -8.47
N GLU A 121 1.08 14.28 -8.62
CA GLU A 121 2.14 13.29 -8.80
C GLU A 121 3.00 13.61 -10.04
N GLY A 122 2.40 13.86 -11.19
CA GLY A 122 3.11 14.22 -12.42
C GLY A 122 3.88 15.53 -12.31
N ALA A 123 3.29 16.55 -11.67
CA ALA A 123 3.92 17.86 -11.52
C ALA A 123 5.16 17.78 -10.64
N GLU A 124 5.10 17.03 -9.54
CA GLU A 124 6.23 16.85 -8.64
C GLU A 124 7.30 15.92 -9.20
N GLN A 125 6.92 14.81 -9.85
CA GLN A 125 7.87 13.95 -10.57
C GLN A 125 8.67 14.77 -11.59
N LYS A 126 8.00 15.61 -12.38
CA LYS A 126 8.65 16.53 -13.32
C LYS A 126 9.57 17.54 -12.64
N ALA A 127 9.11 18.15 -11.54
CA ALA A 127 9.93 19.09 -10.77
C ALA A 127 11.21 18.44 -10.21
N LYS A 128 11.16 17.12 -9.95
CA LYS A 128 12.29 16.29 -9.56
C LYS A 128 13.13 15.78 -10.72
N GLY A 129 12.80 16.12 -11.96
CA GLY A 129 13.51 15.68 -13.16
C GLY A 129 13.12 14.29 -13.64
N VAL A 130 12.14 13.65 -13.00
CA VAL A 130 11.65 12.32 -13.36
C VAL A 130 10.83 12.41 -14.64
N THR A 131 11.13 11.51 -15.57
CA THR A 131 10.44 11.41 -16.86
C THR A 131 9.42 10.27 -16.91
N VAL A 132 9.63 9.22 -16.11
CA VAL A 132 8.73 8.07 -16.01
C VAL A 132 8.33 7.88 -14.55
N ALA A 133 7.07 8.15 -14.25
CA ALA A 133 6.49 7.87 -12.94
C ALA A 133 6.12 6.38 -12.88
N LEU A 134 6.66 5.65 -11.90
CA LEU A 134 6.37 4.22 -11.67
C LEU A 134 5.01 4.02 -10.99
N ALA A 135 3.95 4.53 -11.64
CA ALA A 135 2.60 4.61 -11.13
C ALA A 135 1.54 4.65 -12.25
N PRO A 136 0.29 4.25 -11.94
CA PRO A 136 -0.19 3.71 -10.66
C PRO A 136 -0.05 2.19 -10.56
N MET A 137 -0.17 1.65 -9.34
CA MET A 137 -0.41 0.22 -9.12
C MET A 137 -1.91 -0.12 -9.22
N VAL A 138 -2.27 -1.07 -10.08
CA VAL A 138 -3.66 -1.46 -10.38
C VAL A 138 -3.91 -2.96 -10.20
N ASN A 139 -3.14 -3.63 -9.33
CA ASN A 139 -3.42 -5.01 -8.98
C ASN A 139 -4.74 -5.12 -8.20
N ILE A 140 -5.45 -6.23 -8.31
CA ILE A 140 -6.71 -6.43 -7.58
C ILE A 140 -6.42 -6.78 -6.11
N VAL A 141 -7.15 -6.16 -5.19
CA VAL A 141 -7.18 -6.61 -3.79
C VAL A 141 -7.90 -7.96 -3.74
N ARG A 142 -7.13 -9.05 -3.69
CA ARG A 142 -7.66 -10.42 -3.70
C ARG A 142 -7.87 -10.97 -2.29
N ASP A 143 -6.88 -10.76 -1.42
CA ASP A 143 -6.87 -11.19 -0.04
C ASP A 143 -6.43 -10.01 0.84
N PRO A 144 -7.09 -9.74 1.98
CA PRO A 144 -6.76 -8.58 2.81
C PRO A 144 -5.35 -8.63 3.42
N ARG A 145 -4.71 -9.82 3.48
CA ARG A 145 -3.35 -9.98 4.01
C ARG A 145 -2.25 -9.50 3.07
N ALA A 146 -2.54 -9.29 1.79
CA ALA A 146 -1.50 -8.95 0.82
C ALA A 146 -0.79 -7.63 1.16
N GLY A 147 0.54 -7.65 1.19
CA GLY A 147 1.38 -6.59 1.75
C GLY A 147 1.27 -5.22 1.08
N ARG A 148 0.83 -5.18 -0.19
CA ARG A 148 0.70 -3.95 -1.00
C ARG A 148 -0.75 -3.55 -1.28
N ASN A 149 -1.72 -4.07 -0.53
CA ASN A 149 -3.13 -3.70 -0.70
C ASN A 149 -3.36 -2.19 -0.56
N PHE A 150 -2.60 -1.51 0.30
CA PHE A 150 -2.69 -0.06 0.47
C PHE A 150 -2.30 0.70 -0.79
N GLU A 151 -1.41 0.12 -1.60
CA GLU A 151 -0.79 0.73 -2.77
C GLU A 151 -1.64 0.59 -4.04
N THR A 152 -2.74 -0.15 -3.98
CA THR A 152 -3.68 -0.28 -5.08
C THR A 152 -5.09 0.18 -4.71
N TYR A 153 -6.03 0.08 -5.65
CA TYR A 153 -7.32 0.76 -5.53
C TYR A 153 -8.42 -0.11 -4.90
N SER A 154 -8.73 -1.29 -5.45
CA SER A 154 -9.95 -2.01 -5.09
C SER A 154 -9.88 -3.51 -5.38
N GLU A 155 -10.82 -4.26 -4.78
CA GLU A 155 -11.14 -5.64 -5.16
C GLU A 155 -11.95 -5.74 -6.47
N ASP A 156 -12.48 -4.61 -6.95
CA ASP A 156 -13.28 -4.55 -8.16
C ASP A 156 -12.47 -4.03 -9.38
N PRO A 157 -12.44 -4.77 -10.51
CA PRO A 157 -11.69 -4.37 -11.69
C PRO A 157 -12.23 -3.11 -12.38
N PHE A 158 -13.54 -2.85 -12.30
CA PHE A 158 -14.12 -1.65 -12.91
C PHE A 158 -13.73 -0.41 -12.11
N LEU A 159 -13.88 -0.43 -10.78
CA LEU A 159 -13.47 0.67 -9.90
C LEU A 159 -11.95 0.93 -10.04
N THR A 160 -11.13 -0.12 -9.95
CA THR A 160 -9.67 -0.03 -10.13
C THR A 160 -9.30 0.56 -11.48
N GLY A 161 -9.94 0.12 -12.56
CA GLY A 161 -9.71 0.64 -13.91
C GLY A 161 -10.10 2.12 -14.04
N ARG A 162 -11.22 2.55 -13.46
CA ARG A 162 -11.63 3.97 -13.48
C ARG A 162 -10.64 4.86 -12.73
N MET A 163 -10.15 4.42 -11.57
CA MET A 163 -9.15 5.16 -10.78
C MET A 163 -7.81 5.22 -11.49
N GLY A 164 -7.31 4.09 -12.00
CA GLY A 164 -6.08 4.02 -12.79
C GLY A 164 -6.13 4.92 -14.02
N VAL A 165 -7.23 4.91 -14.78
CA VAL A 165 -7.40 5.80 -15.95
C VAL A 165 -7.34 7.27 -15.55
N ALA A 166 -7.96 7.66 -14.42
CA ALA A 166 -7.95 9.03 -13.93
C ALA A 166 -6.54 9.48 -13.53
N ASN A 167 -5.84 8.68 -12.71
CA ASN A 167 -4.48 8.99 -12.25
C ASN A 167 -3.50 9.08 -13.44
N ILE A 168 -3.50 8.10 -14.34
CA ILE A 168 -2.61 8.11 -15.53
C ILE A 168 -2.84 9.36 -16.38
N LYS A 169 -4.10 9.76 -16.59
CA LYS A 169 -4.41 10.99 -17.35
C LYS A 169 -3.89 12.25 -16.65
N GLY A 170 -3.88 12.28 -15.33
CA GLY A 170 -3.31 13.39 -14.55
C GLY A 170 -1.79 13.44 -14.63
N ILE A 171 -1.11 12.31 -14.43
CA ILE A 171 0.36 12.23 -14.54
C ILE A 171 0.81 12.68 -15.94
N GLN A 172 0.16 12.13 -16.97
CA GLN A 172 0.54 12.40 -18.36
C GLN A 172 0.20 13.80 -18.82
N SER A 173 -0.77 14.50 -18.22
CA SER A 173 -1.03 15.92 -18.56
C SER A 173 0.09 16.85 -18.15
N GLU A 174 0.93 16.46 -17.18
CA GLU A 174 2.09 17.24 -16.76
C GLU A 174 3.32 17.02 -17.66
N GLY A 175 3.24 16.07 -18.59
CA GLY A 175 4.32 15.70 -19.50
C GLY A 175 5.26 14.61 -18.95
N VAL A 176 4.83 13.88 -17.93
CA VAL A 176 5.52 12.71 -17.38
C VAL A 176 4.89 11.43 -17.92
N LEU A 177 5.69 10.44 -18.28
CA LEU A 177 5.21 9.15 -18.76
C LEU A 177 4.72 8.32 -17.56
N ALA A 178 3.46 7.92 -17.56
CA ALA A 178 2.95 7.00 -16.54
C ALA A 178 3.31 5.55 -16.87
N GLN A 179 3.71 4.78 -15.86
CA GLN A 179 3.99 3.35 -15.95
C GLN A 179 3.05 2.54 -15.06
N VAL A 180 1.98 2.00 -15.65
CA VAL A 180 1.00 1.18 -14.92
C VAL A 180 1.62 -0.15 -14.49
N LYS A 181 1.40 -0.57 -13.24
CA LYS A 181 2.05 -1.75 -12.62
C LYS A 181 1.09 -2.58 -11.75
N HIS A 182 1.35 -3.85 -11.44
CA HIS A 182 2.36 -4.75 -12.01
C HIS A 182 1.63 -5.82 -12.85
N LEU A 183 1.91 -5.87 -14.15
CA LEU A 183 1.25 -6.78 -15.10
C LEU A 183 1.87 -8.18 -14.99
N ALA A 184 1.20 -9.21 -14.47
CA ALA A 184 -0.19 -9.27 -14.00
C ALA A 184 -0.35 -10.31 -12.88
N VAL A 185 -1.55 -10.37 -12.29
CA VAL A 185 -1.93 -11.41 -11.28
C VAL A 185 -0.96 -11.44 -10.08
N TYR A 186 -0.35 -10.29 -9.80
CA TYR A 186 0.55 -10.08 -8.68
C TYR A 186 -0.26 -9.54 -7.50
N ASN A 187 -0.71 -10.42 -6.62
CA ASN A 187 -1.66 -10.09 -5.55
C ASN A 187 -1.19 -10.55 -4.15
N GLN A 188 0.11 -10.85 -4.02
CA GLN A 188 0.78 -11.20 -2.77
C GLN A 188 2.28 -10.87 -2.88
N GLU A 189 2.95 -10.68 -1.75
CA GLU A 189 4.39 -10.44 -1.69
C GLU A 189 5.20 -11.71 -1.41
N SER A 190 4.57 -12.69 -0.76
CA SER A 190 5.18 -13.95 -0.37
C SER A 190 5.78 -14.66 -1.58
N ASN A 191 7.07 -15.00 -1.48
CA ASN A 191 7.83 -15.71 -2.50
C ASN A 191 7.95 -15.00 -3.86
N ARG A 192 7.68 -13.69 -3.96
CA ARG A 192 7.66 -12.94 -5.22
C ARG A 192 8.88 -13.14 -6.14
N PHE A 193 10.06 -13.36 -5.59
CA PHE A 193 11.29 -13.59 -6.37
C PHE A 193 11.55 -15.05 -6.77
N SER A 194 10.64 -15.96 -6.43
CA SER A 194 10.77 -17.40 -6.58
C SER A 194 9.72 -17.96 -7.55
N PRO A 195 10.05 -19.00 -8.35
CA PRO A 195 9.07 -19.73 -9.16
C PRO A 195 7.90 -20.34 -8.37
N THR A 196 8.00 -20.40 -7.05
CA THR A 196 6.93 -20.88 -6.18
C THR A 196 5.78 -19.89 -6.02
N ASP A 197 5.99 -18.61 -6.34
CA ASP A 197 4.91 -17.65 -6.56
C ASP A 197 4.38 -17.77 -8.00
N ASN A 198 3.82 -18.94 -8.31
CA ASN A 198 3.21 -19.25 -9.59
C ASN A 198 1.68 -19.19 -9.47
N ALA A 199 1.09 -18.09 -9.90
CA ALA A 199 -0.35 -17.90 -9.95
C ALA A 199 -0.96 -18.78 -11.05
N VAL A 200 -1.72 -19.79 -10.63
CA VAL A 200 -2.48 -20.69 -11.50
C VAL A 200 -3.90 -20.17 -11.62
N VAL A 201 -4.22 -19.59 -12.77
CA VAL A 201 -5.46 -18.82 -13.02
C VAL A 201 -6.06 -19.16 -14.38
N SER A 202 -7.39 -19.32 -14.44
CA SER A 202 -8.08 -19.58 -15.69
C SER A 202 -8.01 -18.37 -16.65
N GLU A 203 -8.07 -18.61 -17.95
CA GLU A 203 -8.06 -17.53 -18.94
C GLU A 203 -9.23 -16.55 -18.73
N ARG A 204 -10.43 -17.07 -18.48
CA ARG A 204 -11.62 -16.25 -18.21
C ARG A 204 -11.42 -15.38 -16.97
N THR A 205 -10.99 -15.97 -15.86
CA THR A 205 -10.73 -15.24 -14.62
C THR A 205 -9.67 -14.16 -14.82
N MET A 206 -8.59 -14.47 -15.53
CA MET A 206 -7.55 -13.49 -15.83
C MET A 206 -8.11 -12.32 -16.66
N GLN A 207 -8.87 -12.60 -17.72
CA GLN A 207 -9.44 -11.59 -18.62
C GLN A 207 -10.55 -10.74 -17.99
N GLU A 208 -11.33 -11.31 -17.07
CA GLU A 208 -12.47 -10.61 -16.45
C GLU A 208 -12.16 -9.98 -15.09
N MET A 209 -11.14 -10.46 -14.37
CA MET A 209 -10.79 -9.94 -13.03
C MET A 209 -9.46 -9.22 -12.99
N TYR A 210 -8.39 -9.76 -13.59
CA TYR A 210 -7.03 -9.29 -13.31
C TYR A 210 -6.42 -8.41 -14.41
N LEU A 211 -7.00 -8.42 -15.61
CA LEU A 211 -6.56 -7.64 -16.75
C LEU A 211 -7.43 -6.42 -17.13
N PRO A 212 -8.74 -6.30 -16.82
CA PRO A 212 -9.56 -5.19 -17.32
C PRO A 212 -9.05 -3.79 -16.97
N GLN A 213 -8.47 -3.64 -15.78
CA GLN A 213 -7.93 -2.37 -15.31
C GLN A 213 -6.63 -1.97 -16.03
N PHE A 214 -5.82 -2.95 -16.46
CA PHE A 214 -4.71 -2.70 -17.39
C PHE A 214 -5.22 -2.40 -18.79
N GLU A 215 -6.22 -3.13 -19.29
CA GLU A 215 -6.85 -2.83 -20.59
C GLU A 215 -7.35 -1.39 -20.65
N ALA A 216 -8.04 -0.93 -19.59
CA ALA A 216 -8.53 0.44 -19.47
C ALA A 216 -7.37 1.47 -19.46
N ALA A 217 -6.32 1.22 -18.67
CA ALA A 217 -5.12 2.06 -18.63
C ALA A 217 -4.48 2.22 -20.01
N ILE A 218 -4.39 1.13 -20.78
CA ILE A 218 -3.83 1.16 -22.14
C ILE A 218 -4.77 1.83 -23.13
N ARG A 219 -6.01 1.37 -23.23
CA ARG A 219 -6.92 1.79 -24.30
C ARG A 219 -7.45 3.20 -24.10
N GLU A 220 -7.76 3.59 -22.86
CA GLU A 220 -8.47 4.83 -22.55
C GLU A 220 -7.57 5.94 -21.99
N ALA A 221 -6.55 5.58 -21.21
CA ALA A 221 -5.60 6.54 -20.67
C ALA A 221 -4.33 6.68 -21.51
N LYS A 222 -4.10 5.74 -22.46
CA LYS A 222 -2.89 5.70 -23.29
C LYS A 222 -1.64 5.75 -22.41
N ALA A 223 -1.58 4.87 -21.40
CA ALA A 223 -0.40 4.75 -20.55
C ALA A 223 0.85 4.59 -21.42
N SER A 224 1.93 5.25 -21.03
CA SER A 224 3.16 5.32 -21.83
C SER A 224 4.06 4.10 -21.63
N SER A 225 3.97 3.46 -20.46
CA SER A 225 4.75 2.29 -20.09
C SER A 225 3.91 1.32 -19.26
N VAL A 226 4.36 0.06 -19.21
CA VAL A 226 3.84 -0.99 -18.32
C VAL A 226 5.02 -1.62 -17.57
N MET A 227 4.84 -1.88 -16.28
CA MET A 227 5.76 -2.73 -15.52
C MET A 227 5.25 -4.17 -15.47
N CYS A 228 6.04 -5.15 -15.92
CA CYS A 228 5.71 -6.57 -15.68
C CYS A 228 6.04 -6.98 -14.24
N SER A 229 5.25 -7.89 -13.67
CA SER A 229 5.36 -8.30 -12.26
C SER A 229 6.48 -9.30 -11.99
N TYR A 230 6.74 -9.54 -10.70
CA TYR A 230 7.75 -10.50 -10.25
C TYR A 230 7.35 -11.97 -10.45
N ASN A 231 6.07 -12.28 -10.27
CA ASN A 231 5.54 -13.63 -10.15
C ASN A 231 5.51 -14.41 -11.48
N TRP A 232 5.25 -15.70 -11.36
CA TRP A 232 4.91 -16.57 -12.48
C TRP A 232 3.40 -16.60 -12.65
N VAL A 233 2.94 -16.64 -13.90
CA VAL A 233 1.53 -16.77 -14.25
C VAL A 233 1.41 -17.99 -15.16
N ASN A 234 0.70 -19.02 -14.68
CA ASN A 234 0.52 -20.29 -15.38
C ASN A 234 1.86 -20.90 -15.86
N GLY A 235 2.89 -20.87 -15.01
CA GLY A 235 4.18 -21.52 -15.23
C GLY A 235 5.24 -20.67 -15.95
N VAL A 236 4.93 -19.44 -16.36
CA VAL A 236 5.87 -18.56 -17.07
C VAL A 236 6.04 -17.25 -16.28
N ASN A 237 7.27 -16.78 -16.09
CA ASN A 237 7.52 -15.51 -15.41
C ASN A 237 6.84 -14.36 -16.17
N ALA A 238 6.20 -13.43 -15.46
CA ALA A 238 5.40 -12.39 -16.11
C ALA A 238 6.21 -11.51 -17.09
N CYS A 239 7.51 -11.31 -16.83
CA CYS A 239 8.41 -10.55 -17.70
C CYS A 239 8.94 -11.32 -18.92
N GLU A 240 8.59 -12.60 -19.09
CA GLU A 240 8.89 -13.39 -20.30
C GLU A 240 7.64 -14.05 -20.89
N ASN A 241 6.46 -13.69 -20.39
CA ASN A 241 5.19 -14.29 -20.77
C ASN A 241 4.63 -13.66 -22.06
N SER A 242 4.86 -14.32 -23.20
CA SER A 242 4.40 -13.85 -24.52
C SER A 242 2.88 -13.78 -24.67
N TYR A 243 2.12 -14.56 -23.91
CA TYR A 243 0.68 -14.41 -23.85
C TYR A 243 0.31 -13.03 -23.26
N LEU A 244 0.90 -12.65 -22.13
CA LEU A 244 0.63 -11.35 -21.49
C LEU A 244 1.20 -10.18 -22.30
N LEU A 245 2.50 -10.21 -22.59
CA LEU A 245 3.22 -9.04 -23.11
C LEU A 245 3.07 -8.84 -24.62
N THR A 246 2.79 -9.91 -25.38
CA THR A 246 2.63 -9.82 -26.83
C THR A 246 1.16 -10.00 -27.23
N LYS A 247 0.56 -11.18 -26.98
CA LYS A 247 -0.80 -11.48 -27.44
C LYS A 247 -1.83 -10.53 -26.81
N VAL A 248 -1.87 -10.41 -25.49
CA VAL A 248 -2.84 -9.55 -24.81
C VAL A 248 -2.45 -8.07 -25.00
N LEU A 249 -1.27 -7.68 -24.53
CA LEU A 249 -0.90 -6.27 -24.45
C LEU A 249 -0.72 -5.61 -25.83
N ARG A 250 0.02 -6.23 -26.76
CA ARG A 250 0.32 -5.63 -28.08
C ARG A 250 -0.72 -5.97 -29.12
N GLU A 251 -1.11 -7.23 -29.25
CA GLU A 251 -2.00 -7.65 -30.33
C GLU A 251 -3.47 -7.34 -30.03
N GLN A 252 -3.96 -7.64 -28.83
CA GLN A 252 -5.35 -7.36 -28.46
C GLN A 252 -5.54 -5.87 -28.12
N TRP A 253 -4.76 -5.33 -27.18
CA TRP A 253 -4.96 -3.96 -26.68
C TRP A 253 -4.30 -2.87 -27.51
N LYS A 254 -3.45 -3.23 -28.49
CA LYS A 254 -2.73 -2.31 -29.36
C LYS A 254 -1.83 -1.35 -28.58
N PHE A 255 -1.21 -1.84 -27.49
CA PHE A 255 -0.23 -1.05 -26.74
C PHE A 255 0.98 -0.72 -27.62
N ASP A 256 1.40 0.54 -27.59
CA ASP A 256 2.47 1.08 -28.42
C ASP A 256 3.53 1.88 -27.62
N GLY A 257 3.51 1.75 -26.28
CA GLY A 257 4.57 2.20 -25.37
C GLY A 257 5.64 1.12 -25.14
N PHE A 258 6.31 1.09 -23.99
CA PHE A 258 7.33 0.07 -23.65
C PHE A 258 6.97 -0.73 -22.39
N VAL A 259 7.56 -1.93 -22.27
CA VAL A 259 7.45 -2.77 -21.07
C VAL A 259 8.78 -2.77 -20.33
N THR A 260 8.75 -2.37 -19.06
CA THR A 260 9.89 -2.42 -18.14
C THR A 260 9.73 -3.59 -17.17
N SER A 261 10.82 -4.26 -16.80
CA SER A 261 10.79 -5.20 -15.70
C SER A 261 10.56 -4.47 -14.38
N ASP A 262 9.91 -5.11 -13.42
CA ASP A 262 10.13 -4.72 -12.04
C ASP A 262 11.62 -4.92 -11.65
N TRP A 263 12.06 -4.34 -10.55
CA TRP A 263 13.46 -4.33 -10.13
C TRP A 263 13.95 -5.73 -9.74
N GLY A 264 14.68 -6.40 -10.64
CA GLY A 264 15.03 -7.82 -10.48
C GLY A 264 13.93 -8.79 -10.96
N GLY A 265 12.93 -8.28 -11.68
CA GLY A 265 11.87 -9.06 -12.33
C GLY A 265 12.37 -9.90 -13.51
N THR A 266 13.39 -9.45 -14.23
CA THR A 266 13.97 -10.22 -15.34
C THR A 266 14.67 -11.49 -14.86
N LYS A 267 14.34 -12.64 -15.47
CA LYS A 267 14.89 -13.96 -15.10
C LYS A 267 15.76 -14.59 -16.17
N SER A 268 15.74 -14.07 -17.39
CA SER A 268 16.42 -14.65 -18.55
C SER A 268 16.74 -13.58 -19.60
N THR A 269 17.68 -13.86 -20.52
CA THR A 269 17.96 -12.99 -21.66
C THR A 269 17.02 -13.30 -22.83
N VAL A 270 17.11 -14.50 -23.40
CA VAL A 270 16.43 -14.84 -24.66
C VAL A 270 14.92 -14.94 -24.48
N ALA A 271 14.45 -15.62 -23.43
CA ALA A 271 13.02 -15.78 -23.20
C ALA A 271 12.35 -14.45 -22.83
N ALA A 272 12.95 -13.60 -21.99
CA ALA A 272 12.42 -12.27 -21.71
C ALA A 272 12.36 -11.37 -22.96
N ALA A 273 13.46 -11.30 -23.73
CA ALA A 273 13.50 -10.50 -24.95
C ALA A 273 12.45 -10.95 -25.97
N ASN A 274 12.38 -12.25 -26.29
CA ASN A 274 11.41 -12.78 -27.24
C ASN A 274 9.98 -12.85 -26.68
N GLY A 275 9.83 -12.86 -25.36
CA GLY A 275 8.55 -12.85 -24.65
C GLY A 275 7.83 -11.50 -24.71
N GLY A 276 8.56 -10.41 -24.97
CA GLY A 276 7.98 -9.08 -25.17
C GLY A 276 8.45 -8.02 -24.18
N LEU A 277 9.41 -8.33 -23.29
CA LEU A 277 10.06 -7.32 -22.44
C LEU A 277 10.90 -6.38 -23.30
N ASP A 278 10.79 -5.08 -23.06
CA ASP A 278 11.52 -4.05 -23.81
C ASP A 278 12.70 -3.46 -23.01
N MET A 279 12.61 -3.42 -21.67
CA MET A 279 13.62 -2.80 -20.82
C MET A 279 13.86 -3.55 -19.50
N GLU A 280 15.13 -3.86 -19.20
CA GLU A 280 15.54 -4.45 -17.92
C GLU A 280 15.88 -3.37 -16.87
N MET A 281 15.43 -3.57 -15.63
CA MET A 281 15.82 -2.76 -14.45
C MET A 281 16.32 -3.64 -13.29
N PRO A 282 17.26 -3.15 -12.44
CA PRO A 282 17.91 -1.82 -12.46
C PRO A 282 19.12 -1.69 -13.42
N THR A 283 19.66 -2.79 -13.91
CA THR A 283 20.93 -2.83 -14.66
C THR A 283 20.78 -3.68 -15.91
N GLY A 284 21.83 -3.81 -16.73
CA GLY A 284 21.87 -4.68 -17.91
C GLY A 284 22.40 -6.09 -17.66
N LYS A 285 21.98 -6.77 -16.58
CA LYS A 285 22.48 -8.12 -16.27
C LYS A 285 22.10 -9.11 -17.40
N TYR A 286 20.88 -9.03 -17.92
CA TYR A 286 20.39 -9.90 -18.98
C TYR A 286 20.36 -9.21 -20.35
N PHE A 287 20.11 -7.89 -20.39
CA PHE A 287 19.91 -7.10 -21.60
C PHE A 287 21.14 -6.26 -22.00
N GLY A 288 22.25 -6.36 -21.26
CA GLY A 288 23.58 -5.87 -21.67
C GLY A 288 24.34 -6.90 -22.51
N ASP A 289 25.54 -7.29 -22.09
CA ASP A 289 26.43 -8.20 -22.83
C ASP A 289 25.81 -9.56 -23.17
N ALA A 290 24.93 -10.07 -22.31
CA ALA A 290 24.23 -11.33 -22.55
C ALA A 290 23.28 -11.22 -23.76
N LEU A 291 22.56 -10.11 -23.92
CA LEU A 291 21.70 -9.87 -25.08
C LEU A 291 22.53 -9.60 -26.34
N LYS A 292 23.65 -8.89 -26.22
CA LYS A 292 24.62 -8.73 -27.32
C LYS A 292 25.09 -10.09 -27.86
N THR A 293 25.40 -11.01 -26.95
CA THR A 293 25.79 -12.38 -27.30
C THR A 293 24.63 -13.14 -27.96
N ALA A 294 23.41 -13.04 -27.43
CA ALA A 294 22.23 -13.67 -28.00
C ALA A 294 21.90 -13.17 -29.42
N LEU A 295 22.15 -11.88 -29.70
CA LEU A 295 22.01 -11.28 -31.04
C LEU A 295 23.05 -11.84 -32.01
N ALA A 296 24.32 -11.90 -31.60
CA ALA A 296 25.40 -12.46 -32.41
C ALA A 296 25.14 -13.95 -32.76
N ASN A 297 24.51 -14.69 -31.84
CA ASN A 297 24.13 -16.09 -32.02
C ASN A 297 22.79 -16.30 -32.75
N GLY A 298 22.07 -15.23 -33.12
CA GLY A 298 20.76 -15.30 -33.78
C GLY A 298 19.61 -15.80 -32.90
N GLN A 299 19.79 -15.88 -31.58
CA GLN A 299 18.78 -16.31 -30.61
C GLN A 299 17.74 -15.21 -30.33
N VAL A 300 18.16 -13.95 -30.49
CA VAL A 300 17.29 -12.78 -30.56
C VAL A 300 17.60 -12.09 -31.89
N SER A 301 16.57 -11.69 -32.64
CA SER A 301 16.77 -11.03 -33.94
C SER A 301 17.04 -9.54 -33.78
N LYS A 302 17.78 -8.95 -34.72
CA LYS A 302 17.95 -7.48 -34.80
C LYS A 302 16.59 -6.76 -34.86
N THR A 303 15.63 -7.31 -35.61
CA THR A 303 14.26 -6.78 -35.67
C THR A 303 13.53 -6.82 -34.32
N ARG A 304 13.86 -7.76 -33.42
CA ARG A 304 13.31 -7.73 -32.06
C ARG A 304 13.93 -6.58 -31.27
N LEU A 305 15.24 -6.38 -31.33
CA LEU A 305 15.92 -5.26 -30.69
C LEU A 305 15.40 -3.91 -31.22
N ASP A 306 15.27 -3.75 -32.54
CA ASP A 306 14.67 -2.56 -33.17
C ASP A 306 13.30 -2.23 -32.59
N ARG A 307 12.49 -3.27 -32.33
CA ARG A 307 11.17 -3.11 -31.74
C ARG A 307 11.25 -2.70 -30.28
N MET A 308 12.16 -3.28 -29.49
CA MET A 308 12.38 -2.91 -28.09
C MET A 308 12.74 -1.42 -27.98
N VAL A 309 13.71 -0.98 -28.77
CA VAL A 309 14.15 0.41 -28.79
C VAL A 309 13.04 1.31 -29.34
N GLY A 310 12.40 0.96 -30.45
CA GLY A 310 11.30 1.75 -31.01
C GLY A 310 10.12 1.92 -30.04
N ASN A 311 9.81 0.90 -29.24
CA ASN A 311 8.79 0.96 -28.18
C ASN A 311 9.13 1.99 -27.10
N VAL A 312 10.41 2.16 -26.77
CA VAL A 312 10.88 3.20 -25.84
C VAL A 312 10.86 4.57 -26.49
N LEU A 313 11.37 4.70 -27.72
CA LEU A 313 11.48 6.00 -28.40
C LEU A 313 10.12 6.64 -28.73
N ARG A 314 9.08 5.84 -28.99
CA ARG A 314 7.73 6.33 -29.32
C ARG A 314 7.15 7.26 -28.25
N PRO A 315 7.01 6.83 -26.97
CA PRO A 315 6.58 7.73 -25.91
C PRO A 315 7.48 8.96 -25.73
N LEU A 316 8.81 8.81 -25.83
CA LEU A 316 9.72 9.96 -25.71
C LEU A 316 9.41 11.05 -26.75
N PHE A 317 9.16 10.67 -28.02
CA PHE A 317 8.73 11.61 -29.05
C PHE A 317 7.34 12.20 -28.80
N ARG A 318 6.36 11.37 -28.39
CA ARG A 318 4.99 11.84 -28.11
C ARG A 318 4.94 12.88 -27.01
N PHE A 319 5.80 12.75 -26.00
CA PHE A 319 5.90 13.67 -24.88
C PHE A 319 6.88 14.83 -25.13
N GLY A 320 7.54 14.85 -26.30
CA GLY A 320 8.45 15.92 -26.71
C GLY A 320 9.76 15.95 -25.93
N LEU A 321 10.23 14.79 -25.42
CA LEU A 321 11.44 14.70 -24.62
C LEU A 321 12.73 14.85 -25.44
N PHE A 322 12.65 14.74 -26.77
CA PHE A 322 13.75 15.10 -27.67
C PHE A 322 13.92 16.61 -27.81
N GLU A 323 12.85 17.38 -27.62
CA GLU A 323 12.84 18.84 -27.75
C GLU A 323 13.03 19.56 -26.41
N ARG A 324 12.61 18.93 -25.31
CA ARG A 324 12.57 19.55 -23.99
C ARG A 324 13.68 18.99 -23.11
N PRO A 325 14.63 19.82 -22.64
CA PRO A 325 15.61 19.36 -21.68
C PRO A 325 14.92 18.99 -20.35
N ILE A 326 15.47 18.00 -19.65
CA ILE A 326 15.08 17.69 -18.27
C ILE A 326 15.69 18.79 -17.38
N THR A 327 14.85 19.58 -16.71
CA THR A 327 15.27 20.76 -15.92
C THR A 327 14.98 20.63 -14.42
N GLY A 328 14.44 19.51 -13.96
CA GLY A 328 14.10 19.33 -12.55
C GLY A 328 15.31 19.12 -11.64
N ASP A 329 15.15 19.43 -10.36
CA ASP A 329 16.19 19.30 -9.33
C ASP A 329 15.71 18.28 -8.27
N PRO A 330 16.42 17.16 -8.08
CA PRO A 330 16.03 16.15 -7.10
C PRO A 330 16.01 16.68 -5.66
N ASN A 331 16.77 17.74 -5.34
CA ASN A 331 16.88 18.29 -3.99
C ASN A 331 15.94 19.48 -3.72
N ALA A 332 15.51 20.20 -4.75
CA ALA A 332 14.63 21.36 -4.59
C ALA A 332 13.21 20.95 -4.14
N PRO A 333 12.55 21.70 -3.25
CA PRO A 333 11.16 21.44 -2.90
C PRO A 333 10.24 21.49 -4.13
N ALA A 334 9.42 20.45 -4.31
CA ALA A 334 8.42 20.36 -5.37
C ALA A 334 6.99 20.58 -4.85
N ALA A 335 6.76 20.33 -3.56
CA ALA A 335 5.48 20.53 -2.90
C ALA A 335 5.02 21.99 -2.92
N LYS A 336 3.73 22.19 -3.15
CA LYS A 336 3.08 23.51 -3.20
C LYS A 336 1.79 23.52 -2.38
N PRO A 337 1.30 24.69 -1.94
CA PRO A 337 0.03 24.80 -1.22
C PRO A 337 -1.15 24.16 -1.95
N GLU A 338 -1.23 24.29 -3.28
CA GLU A 338 -2.27 23.65 -4.09
C GLU A 338 -2.16 22.11 -4.09
N HIS A 339 -0.96 21.54 -3.99
CA HIS A 339 -0.76 20.09 -3.87
C HIS A 339 -1.23 19.60 -2.50
N ALA A 340 -0.90 20.35 -1.44
CA ALA A 340 -1.36 20.06 -0.09
C ALA A 340 -2.91 20.14 0.02
N ALA A 341 -3.55 21.07 -0.70
CA ALA A 341 -5.00 21.17 -0.75
C ALA A 341 -5.65 19.94 -1.43
N VAL A 342 -5.03 19.41 -2.49
CA VAL A 342 -5.46 18.14 -3.10
C VAL A 342 -5.28 16.98 -2.11
N ALA A 343 -4.12 16.88 -1.43
CA ALA A 343 -3.87 15.84 -0.43
C ALA A 343 -4.93 15.85 0.68
N TRP A 344 -5.27 17.03 1.21
CA TRP A 344 -6.33 17.18 2.21
C TRP A 344 -7.70 16.79 1.66
N LYS A 345 -8.08 17.27 0.46
CA LYS A 345 -9.37 16.92 -0.13
C LYS A 345 -9.50 15.41 -0.36
N VAL A 346 -8.43 14.74 -0.81
CA VAL A 346 -8.41 13.28 -0.96
C VAL A 346 -8.55 12.62 0.41
N ALA A 347 -7.86 13.09 1.46
CA ALA A 347 -7.99 12.56 2.81
C ALA A 347 -9.44 12.65 3.32
N ASP A 348 -10.08 13.82 3.21
CA ASP A 348 -11.47 14.03 3.64
C ASP A 348 -12.48 13.18 2.86
N GLU A 349 -12.31 13.08 1.53
CA GLU A 349 -13.19 12.26 0.70
C GLU A 349 -12.91 10.75 0.79
N SER A 350 -11.73 10.35 1.28
CA SER A 350 -11.33 8.94 1.42
C SER A 350 -11.88 8.27 2.66
N ALA A 351 -12.06 9.04 3.74
CA ALA A 351 -12.45 8.50 5.03
C ALA A 351 -13.87 7.93 4.98
N VAL A 352 -14.01 6.69 5.47
CA VAL A 352 -15.27 5.94 5.42
C VAL A 352 -15.84 5.82 6.83
N LEU A 353 -16.98 6.46 7.06
CA LEU A 353 -17.73 6.27 8.30
C LEU A 353 -18.43 4.91 8.25
N LEU A 354 -17.84 3.89 8.87
CA LEU A 354 -18.34 2.52 8.84
C LEU A 354 -19.55 2.34 9.76
N LYS A 355 -19.51 2.96 10.94
CA LYS A 355 -20.55 2.89 11.95
C LYS A 355 -20.70 4.26 12.62
N ASN A 356 -21.93 4.68 12.90
CA ASN A 356 -22.22 5.84 13.75
C ASN A 356 -23.56 5.66 14.45
N LYS A 357 -23.54 5.34 15.75
CA LYS A 357 -24.72 5.13 16.58
C LYS A 357 -24.86 6.28 17.60
N GLY A 358 -26.11 6.70 17.85
CA GLY A 358 -26.42 7.67 18.90
C GLY A 358 -25.92 9.09 18.62
N ASN A 359 -25.60 9.41 17.35
CA ASN A 359 -25.06 10.70 16.92
C ASN A 359 -23.83 11.13 17.74
N VAL A 360 -22.94 10.18 18.07
CA VAL A 360 -21.67 10.49 18.75
C VAL A 360 -20.77 11.31 17.85
N LEU A 361 -20.72 10.98 16.55
CA LEU A 361 -20.14 11.85 15.53
C LEU A 361 -21.24 12.62 14.77
N PRO A 362 -21.00 13.89 14.41
CA PRO A 362 -19.79 14.67 14.70
C PRO A 362 -19.68 15.09 16.18
N LEU A 363 -18.45 15.24 16.66
CA LEU A 363 -18.11 15.77 17.97
C LEU A 363 -18.55 17.23 18.12
N SER A 364 -18.89 17.61 19.35
CA SER A 364 -19.26 18.98 19.71
C SER A 364 -18.10 19.70 20.37
N ALA A 365 -18.00 21.01 20.14
CA ALA A 365 -17.05 21.84 20.86
C ALA A 365 -17.38 21.89 22.36
N GLY A 366 -16.35 21.99 23.21
CA GLY A 366 -16.45 22.06 24.66
C GLY A 366 -16.55 20.71 25.38
N GLN A 367 -16.61 19.59 24.65
CA GLN A 367 -16.60 18.25 25.26
C GLN A 367 -15.22 17.93 25.86
N LYS A 368 -15.22 17.10 26.91
CA LYS A 368 -14.02 16.43 27.40
C LYS A 368 -13.72 15.21 26.51
N ILE A 369 -12.56 15.19 25.87
CA ILE A 369 -12.18 14.17 24.91
C ILE A 369 -10.97 13.39 25.43
N ALA A 370 -11.08 12.08 25.56
CA ALA A 370 -9.95 11.19 25.76
C ALA A 370 -9.47 10.68 24.41
N VAL A 371 -8.33 11.17 23.94
CA VAL A 371 -7.63 10.66 22.74
C VAL A 371 -6.71 9.53 23.17
N ILE A 372 -6.94 8.34 22.63
CA ILE A 372 -6.24 7.12 23.04
C ILE A 372 -5.58 6.49 21.83
N GLY A 373 -4.35 5.97 21.98
CA GLY A 373 -3.66 5.23 20.93
C GLY A 373 -2.53 6.01 20.27
N ARG A 374 -1.44 5.30 19.93
CA ARG A 374 -0.21 5.89 19.37
C ARG A 374 -0.41 6.54 18.01
N GLY A 375 -1.37 6.06 17.21
CA GLY A 375 -1.71 6.62 15.90
C GLY A 375 -2.17 8.08 15.93
N ALA A 376 -2.56 8.60 17.09
CA ALA A 376 -2.96 9.99 17.26
C ALA A 376 -1.78 10.98 17.32
N HIS A 377 -0.59 10.54 17.72
CA HIS A 377 0.57 11.42 17.96
C HIS A 377 1.92 10.71 17.81
N ASP A 378 2.20 9.68 18.61
CA ASP A 378 3.54 9.09 18.73
C ASP A 378 3.94 8.23 17.52
N GLU A 379 2.98 7.61 16.85
CA GLU A 379 3.21 6.68 15.73
C GLU A 379 2.15 6.87 14.63
N VAL A 380 1.90 8.12 14.26
CA VAL A 380 0.93 8.46 13.20
C VAL A 380 1.24 7.70 11.91
N LYS A 381 0.23 7.02 11.36
CA LYS A 381 0.34 6.29 10.09
C LYS A 381 -0.20 7.16 8.96
N THR A 382 0.72 7.70 8.16
CA THR A 382 0.43 8.51 6.96
C THR A 382 0.62 7.74 5.66
N THR A 383 1.32 6.60 5.68
CA THR A 383 1.58 5.69 4.55
C THR A 383 1.79 4.24 5.03
N GLY A 384 1.73 3.29 4.11
CA GLY A 384 2.25 1.94 4.29
C GLY A 384 3.78 1.89 4.13
N GLY A 385 4.35 0.70 4.29
CA GLY A 385 5.78 0.40 4.46
C GLY A 385 6.73 0.65 3.29
N LEU A 386 6.25 1.21 2.18
CA LEU A 386 7.08 1.58 1.03
C LEU A 386 7.30 3.08 0.87
N GLY A 387 6.41 3.86 1.47
CA GLY A 387 6.82 5.22 1.76
C GLY A 387 8.00 5.06 2.70
N ASN A 388 9.13 5.68 2.39
CA ASN A 388 9.98 6.13 3.48
C ASN A 388 9.04 6.59 4.60
N PRO A 389 9.28 6.26 5.87
CA PRO A 389 8.84 7.19 6.88
C PRO A 389 9.50 8.49 6.43
N VAL A 390 8.75 9.35 5.72
CA VAL A 390 9.02 10.76 5.79
C VAL A 390 8.82 10.95 7.28
N ALA A 391 9.93 10.91 8.02
CA ALA A 391 9.97 11.22 9.44
C ALA A 391 9.11 12.46 9.53
N THR A 392 7.92 12.28 10.11
CA THR A 392 6.73 13.13 9.99
C THR A 392 7.14 14.47 9.41
N PRO A 393 6.98 14.72 8.09
CA PRO A 393 7.72 15.80 7.43
C PRO A 393 7.59 17.05 8.30
N PRO A 394 8.67 17.81 8.54
CA PRO A 394 8.58 19.01 9.36
C PRO A 394 7.36 19.84 8.91
N GLY A 395 6.27 19.84 9.70
CA GLY A 395 5.01 20.47 9.31
C GLY A 395 3.74 19.59 9.22
N VAL A 396 3.76 18.26 9.41
CA VAL A 396 2.50 17.49 9.53
C VAL A 396 1.86 17.72 10.89
N THR A 397 0.61 18.20 10.87
CA THR A 397 -0.22 18.29 12.08
C THR A 397 -0.68 16.88 12.48
N THR A 398 -0.41 16.46 13.71
CA THR A 398 -0.89 15.18 14.23
C THR A 398 -2.41 15.23 14.49
N PRO A 399 -3.13 14.09 14.44
CA PRO A 399 -4.52 14.04 14.85
C PRO A 399 -4.78 14.66 16.22
N LEU A 400 -3.95 14.34 17.22
CA LEU A 400 -4.07 14.90 18.56
C LEU A 400 -4.04 16.43 18.54
N ARG A 401 -3.02 17.02 17.90
CA ARG A 401 -2.86 18.47 17.82
C ARG A 401 -4.04 19.14 17.11
N ALA A 402 -4.54 18.55 16.04
CA ALA A 402 -5.69 19.09 15.31
C ALA A 402 -6.99 18.98 16.13
N ILE A 403 -7.17 17.89 16.87
CA ILE A 403 -8.29 17.73 17.81
C ILE A 403 -8.21 18.76 18.93
N GLU A 404 -7.06 18.98 19.55
CA GLU A 404 -6.85 20.01 20.59
C GLU A 404 -7.23 21.40 20.09
N GLN A 405 -6.83 21.75 18.87
CA GLN A 405 -7.17 23.03 18.24
C GLN A 405 -8.67 23.20 17.99
N ARG A 406 -9.39 22.10 17.70
CA ARG A 406 -10.80 22.13 17.31
C ARG A 406 -11.77 21.91 18.48
N ALA A 407 -11.34 21.20 19.53
CA ALA A 407 -12.18 20.75 20.63
C ALA A 407 -12.79 21.89 21.44
N GLY A 408 -12.02 22.95 21.72
CA GLY A 408 -12.47 24.03 22.62
C GLY A 408 -12.80 23.57 24.04
N GLY A 409 -12.45 22.34 24.41
CA GLY A 409 -12.66 21.70 25.70
C GLY A 409 -11.39 20.94 26.15
N GLU A 410 -11.50 20.18 27.23
CA GLU A 410 -10.36 19.40 27.77
C GLU A 410 -10.03 18.20 26.87
N VAL A 411 -8.78 18.08 26.43
CA VAL A 411 -8.29 16.93 25.67
C VAL A 411 -7.22 16.23 26.49
N THR A 412 -7.42 14.95 26.79
CA THR A 412 -6.43 14.09 27.44
C THR A 412 -5.87 13.12 26.42
N TYR A 413 -4.55 12.95 26.38
CA TYR A 413 -3.90 11.95 25.53
C TYR A 413 -3.35 10.79 26.36
N VAL A 414 -3.68 9.55 25.95
CA VAL A 414 -3.05 8.34 26.47
C VAL A 414 -2.59 7.47 25.30
N PRO A 415 -1.29 7.20 25.12
CA PRO A 415 -0.81 6.43 23.97
C PRO A 415 -1.29 4.97 23.95
N GLY A 416 -1.68 4.41 25.10
CA GLY A 416 -2.02 2.99 25.22
C GLY A 416 -0.79 2.07 25.23
N PRO A 417 -1.00 0.74 25.32
CA PRO A 417 0.07 -0.25 25.40
C PRO A 417 1.03 -0.15 24.21
N ALA A 418 2.32 -0.40 24.48
CA ALA A 418 3.40 -0.36 23.51
C ALA A 418 3.83 -1.79 23.12
N ALA A 419 4.57 -1.93 22.01
CA ALA A 419 5.11 -3.24 21.59
C ALA A 419 6.17 -3.80 22.58
N SER A 420 6.79 -2.93 23.38
CA SER A 420 7.66 -3.28 24.49
C SER A 420 7.29 -2.45 25.72
N LEU A 421 7.52 -3.00 26.92
CA LEU A 421 7.37 -2.25 28.15
C LEU A 421 8.53 -1.26 28.33
N PRO A 422 8.31 -0.11 28.98
CA PRO A 422 9.38 0.85 29.23
C PRO A 422 10.52 0.20 30.01
N THR A 423 11.76 0.54 29.63
CA THR A 423 12.98 0.08 30.31
C THR A 423 12.86 0.32 31.81
N VAL A 424 13.22 -0.69 32.61
CA VAL A 424 13.27 -0.56 34.07
C VAL A 424 14.20 0.61 34.41
N PRO A 425 13.72 1.68 35.07
CA PRO A 425 14.52 2.87 35.34
C PRO A 425 15.76 2.55 36.18
N ALA A 426 16.86 3.27 35.95
CA ALA A 426 18.11 3.05 36.68
C ALA A 426 17.97 3.18 38.20
N ASP A 427 17.10 4.07 38.67
CA ASP A 427 16.81 4.28 40.11
C ASP A 427 16.02 3.14 40.75
N ARG A 428 15.63 2.11 39.98
CA ARG A 428 15.01 0.88 40.50
C ARG A 428 16.02 -0.20 40.80
N PHE A 429 17.22 -0.14 40.23
CA PHE A 429 18.26 -1.12 40.47
C PHE A 429 19.20 -0.68 41.59
N GLU A 430 19.51 -1.63 42.47
CA GLU A 430 20.64 -1.57 43.39
C GLU A 430 21.68 -2.61 42.96
N GLY A 431 22.91 -2.16 42.67
CA GLY A 431 24.05 -3.04 42.40
C GLY A 431 24.02 -3.81 41.07
N LEU A 432 23.32 -3.32 40.04
CA LEU A 432 23.23 -4.00 38.74
C LEU A 432 24.61 -4.20 38.09
N THR A 433 25.01 -5.46 37.95
CA THR A 433 26.33 -5.87 37.45
C THR A 433 26.17 -6.74 36.21
N GLY A 434 26.69 -6.27 35.07
CA GLY A 434 26.79 -7.03 33.84
C GLY A 434 28.09 -7.83 33.76
N ARG A 435 27.99 -9.13 33.46
CA ARG A 435 29.12 -10.02 33.22
C ARG A 435 28.99 -10.64 31.84
N PHE A 436 30.05 -10.59 31.04
CA PHE A 436 30.09 -11.08 29.67
C PHE A 436 31.07 -12.25 29.56
N TYR A 437 30.69 -13.31 28.85
CA TYR A 437 31.42 -14.58 28.79
C TYR A 437 31.73 -14.95 27.34
N ALA A 438 32.75 -15.80 27.16
CA ALA A 438 33.01 -16.45 25.89
C ALA A 438 32.00 -17.60 25.67
N GLY A 439 31.47 -17.73 24.45
CA GLY A 439 30.46 -18.75 24.13
C GLY A 439 29.06 -18.36 24.59
N VAL A 440 28.07 -19.18 24.21
CA VAL A 440 26.64 -18.91 24.41
C VAL A 440 26.06 -19.51 25.70
N ASP A 441 26.90 -20.19 26.49
CA ASP A 441 26.45 -21.03 27.61
C ASP A 441 26.63 -20.39 28.99
N LEU A 442 27.04 -19.11 29.07
CA LEU A 442 27.35 -18.41 30.33
C LEU A 442 28.41 -19.11 31.19
N ALA A 443 29.37 -19.78 30.54
CA ALA A 443 30.36 -20.63 31.20
C ALA A 443 31.76 -19.98 31.24
N GLY A 444 32.56 -20.38 32.24
CA GLY A 444 33.93 -19.92 32.42
C GLY A 444 34.05 -18.55 33.11
N PRO A 445 35.27 -18.00 33.23
CA PRO A 445 35.47 -16.67 33.80
C PRO A 445 34.92 -15.59 32.86
N PRO A 446 34.33 -14.50 33.38
CA PRO A 446 33.83 -13.42 32.55
C PRO A 446 34.99 -12.69 31.84
N LEU A 447 34.82 -12.44 30.55
CA LEU A 447 35.70 -11.60 29.72
C LEU A 447 35.64 -10.13 30.17
N LEU A 448 34.46 -9.69 30.62
CA LEU A 448 34.21 -8.34 31.09
C LEU A 448 33.21 -8.38 32.24
N THR A 449 33.48 -7.62 33.30
CA THR A 449 32.52 -7.31 34.35
C THR A 449 32.43 -5.80 34.50
N ARG A 450 31.22 -5.25 34.51
CA ARG A 450 30.99 -3.82 34.70
C ARG A 450 29.70 -3.55 35.46
N ALA A 451 29.64 -2.38 36.11
CA ALA A 451 28.40 -1.85 36.64
C ALA A 451 27.60 -1.25 35.48
N ASP A 452 26.35 -1.66 35.33
CA ASP A 452 25.40 -1.11 34.36
C ASP A 452 24.28 -0.40 35.14
N GLN A 453 23.67 0.63 34.54
CA GLN A 453 22.58 1.37 35.19
C GLN A 453 21.20 0.81 34.81
N THR A 454 21.07 0.29 33.60
CA THR A 454 19.87 -0.35 33.07
C THR A 454 20.28 -1.55 32.22
N VAL A 455 19.32 -2.41 31.90
CA VAL A 455 19.47 -3.41 30.83
C VAL A 455 18.72 -2.89 29.62
N ASP A 456 19.39 -2.09 28.80
CA ASP A 456 18.86 -1.58 27.54
C ASP A 456 20.01 -1.30 26.59
N PHE A 457 20.36 -2.32 25.82
CA PHE A 457 21.53 -2.34 24.96
C PHE A 457 21.14 -2.65 23.53
N ASP A 458 21.68 -1.88 22.59
CA ASP A 458 21.60 -2.14 21.15
C ASP A 458 23.02 -2.08 20.57
N TRP A 459 23.48 -3.20 20.05
CA TRP A 459 24.80 -3.37 19.45
C TRP A 459 24.61 -3.84 18.00
N PRO A 460 24.47 -2.91 17.03
CA PRO A 460 24.25 -3.26 15.63
C PRO A 460 25.37 -4.12 15.01
N SER A 461 26.59 -4.02 15.55
CA SER A 461 27.74 -4.84 15.14
C SER A 461 27.86 -6.17 15.90
N GLY A 462 26.93 -6.45 16.82
CA GLY A 462 26.96 -7.60 17.73
C GLY A 462 28.00 -7.50 18.86
N LYS A 463 28.85 -6.48 18.86
CA LYS A 463 30.00 -6.35 19.79
C LYS A 463 29.69 -5.42 20.98
N PRO A 464 29.63 -5.92 22.22
CA PRO A 464 29.22 -5.11 23.37
C PRO A 464 30.34 -4.25 23.98
N ALA A 465 31.60 -4.65 23.80
CA ALA A 465 32.78 -3.95 24.29
C ALA A 465 34.06 -4.49 23.62
N GLU A 466 35.17 -3.77 23.81
CA GLU A 466 36.50 -4.31 23.51
C GLU A 466 36.79 -5.53 24.40
N GLY A 467 37.41 -6.58 23.83
CA GLY A 467 37.67 -7.85 24.53
C GLY A 467 36.54 -8.90 24.49
N VAL A 468 35.33 -8.52 24.07
CA VAL A 468 34.22 -9.46 23.81
C VAL A 468 34.07 -9.66 22.29
N PRO A 469 33.89 -10.90 21.77
CA PRO A 469 33.72 -11.12 20.34
C PRO A 469 32.39 -10.53 19.85
N ALA A 470 32.25 -10.31 18.53
CA ALA A 470 31.02 -9.80 17.93
C ALA A 470 29.89 -10.84 17.88
N THR A 471 30.23 -12.13 17.97
CA THR A 471 29.30 -13.25 17.93
C THR A 471 29.78 -14.36 18.86
N GLY A 472 28.88 -15.26 19.25
CA GLY A 472 29.23 -16.41 20.11
C GLY A 472 29.67 -15.99 21.51
N TRP A 473 28.92 -15.09 22.14
CA TRP A 473 29.14 -14.64 23.52
C TRP A 473 27.82 -14.66 24.29
N SER A 474 27.90 -14.51 25.61
CA SER A 474 26.74 -14.46 26.48
C SER A 474 26.94 -13.48 27.61
N ALA A 475 25.85 -13.01 28.23
CA ALA A 475 25.90 -12.10 29.35
C ALA A 475 24.86 -12.40 30.41
N SER A 476 25.20 -12.07 31.65
CA SER A 476 24.30 -12.08 32.79
C SER A 476 24.30 -10.72 33.47
N TRP A 477 23.12 -10.16 33.72
CA TRP A 477 22.95 -8.98 34.58
C TRP A 477 22.28 -9.38 35.88
N THR A 478 22.93 -9.11 37.00
CA THR A 478 22.41 -9.41 38.34
C THR A 478 22.31 -8.13 39.15
N GLY A 479 21.17 -7.88 39.79
CA GLY A 479 20.95 -6.76 40.70
C GLY A 479 19.74 -6.98 41.59
N THR A 480 19.42 -6.01 42.43
CA THR A 480 18.21 -6.03 43.26
C THR A 480 17.26 -4.92 42.83
N ILE A 481 15.96 -5.19 42.76
CA ILE A 481 14.91 -4.19 42.54
C ILE A 481 14.08 -4.05 43.81
N THR A 482 13.78 -2.82 44.22
CA THR A 482 12.81 -2.53 45.30
C THR A 482 11.52 -1.96 44.70
N PRO A 483 10.43 -2.75 44.61
CA PRO A 483 9.15 -2.30 44.06
C PRO A 483 8.56 -1.17 44.91
N ARG A 484 7.91 -0.19 44.28
CA ARG A 484 7.22 0.89 45.02
C ARG A 484 5.74 0.59 45.27
N LYS A 485 5.17 -0.38 44.55
CA LYS A 485 3.77 -0.80 44.67
C LYS A 485 3.68 -2.28 45.00
N THR A 486 2.58 -2.69 45.63
CA THR A 486 2.26 -4.10 45.87
C THR A 486 1.29 -4.57 44.79
N GLY A 487 1.52 -5.77 44.25
CA GLY A 487 0.66 -6.41 43.26
C GLY A 487 1.44 -7.00 42.07
N PRO A 488 0.72 -7.36 40.98
CA PRO A 488 1.33 -7.97 39.80
C PRO A 488 2.19 -6.96 39.04
N HIS A 489 3.49 -7.24 38.95
CA HIS A 489 4.42 -6.52 38.08
C HIS A 489 4.66 -7.34 36.82
N THR A 490 4.49 -6.71 35.66
CA THR A 490 4.76 -7.36 34.38
C THR A 490 6.15 -6.93 33.92
N PHE A 491 7.05 -7.89 33.72
CA PHE A 491 8.34 -7.67 33.09
C PHE A 491 8.26 -8.00 31.60
N ALA A 492 9.10 -7.35 30.80
CA ALA A 492 9.29 -7.68 29.39
C ALA A 492 10.78 -7.80 29.07
N ILE A 493 11.17 -8.82 28.33
CA ILE A 493 12.49 -8.89 27.69
C ILE A 493 12.33 -8.75 26.19
N THR A 494 12.98 -7.75 25.60
CA THR A 494 13.18 -7.64 24.15
C THR A 494 14.60 -8.04 23.82
N SER A 495 14.79 -9.16 23.12
CA SER A 495 16.12 -9.60 22.68
C SER A 495 16.10 -10.26 21.31
N ASP A 496 17.20 -10.16 20.58
CA ASP A 496 17.55 -11.18 19.58
C ASP A 496 18.19 -12.39 20.28
N ASP A 497 18.21 -13.53 19.61
CA ASP A 497 18.70 -14.79 20.17
C ASP A 497 18.10 -15.09 21.57
N GLY A 498 18.87 -15.77 22.43
CA GLY A 498 18.32 -16.33 23.65
C GLY A 498 18.38 -15.40 24.84
N SER A 499 17.28 -15.32 25.59
CA SER A 499 17.23 -14.57 26.85
C SER A 499 16.34 -15.20 27.91
N ARG A 500 16.59 -14.90 29.18
CA ARG A 500 15.77 -15.32 30.33
C ARG A 500 15.73 -14.25 31.40
N LEU A 501 14.62 -14.21 32.15
CA LEU A 501 14.46 -13.42 33.37
C LEU A 501 14.20 -14.34 34.56
N PHE A 502 14.94 -14.11 35.65
CA PHE A 502 14.65 -14.69 36.95
C PHE A 502 14.38 -13.58 37.97
N VAL A 503 13.36 -13.78 38.81
CA VAL A 503 13.04 -12.90 39.95
C VAL A 503 13.01 -13.76 41.22
N ASP A 504 13.85 -13.42 42.20
CA ASP A 504 14.12 -14.24 43.40
C ASP A 504 14.45 -15.72 43.09
N GLY A 505 15.06 -15.97 41.92
CA GLY A 505 15.44 -17.30 41.46
C GLY A 505 14.34 -18.07 40.72
N GLU A 506 13.11 -17.55 40.68
CA GLU A 506 12.02 -18.11 39.86
C GLU A 506 12.13 -17.61 38.42
N GLU A 507 12.02 -18.52 37.44
CA GLU A 507 12.03 -18.16 36.02
C GLU A 507 10.71 -17.51 35.64
N VAL A 508 10.76 -16.23 35.25
CA VAL A 508 9.58 -15.43 34.87
C VAL A 508 9.43 -15.37 33.35
N ILE A 509 10.54 -15.39 32.61
CA ILE A 509 10.57 -15.37 31.14
C ILE A 509 11.61 -16.39 30.66
N ASP A 510 11.21 -17.30 29.77
CA ASP A 510 12.13 -18.15 29.00
C ASP A 510 11.98 -17.92 27.49
N ASN A 511 13.07 -17.45 26.90
CA ASN A 511 13.17 -17.16 25.48
C ASN A 511 14.49 -17.70 24.91
N TRP A 512 15.00 -18.82 25.43
CA TRP A 512 16.35 -19.34 25.16
C TRP A 512 16.48 -20.07 23.80
N LYS A 513 16.35 -19.33 22.71
CA LYS A 513 16.45 -19.84 21.32
C LYS A 513 16.97 -18.77 20.35
N ASP A 514 17.54 -19.19 19.23
CA ASP A 514 17.95 -18.28 18.15
C ASP A 514 16.72 -17.64 17.49
N GLN A 515 16.70 -16.31 17.36
CA GLN A 515 15.59 -15.56 16.78
C GLN A 515 15.94 -14.10 16.47
N ALA A 516 15.11 -13.47 15.64
CA ALA A 516 15.12 -12.01 15.49
C ALA A 516 14.58 -11.32 16.76
N PRO A 517 14.85 -10.01 16.98
CA PRO A 517 14.38 -9.27 18.14
C PRO A 517 12.89 -9.50 18.44
N THR A 518 12.63 -10.14 19.57
CA THR A 518 11.28 -10.53 20.00
C THR A 518 11.08 -10.11 21.45
N THR A 519 9.90 -9.56 21.76
CA THR A 519 9.50 -9.24 23.13
C THR A 519 8.76 -10.43 23.74
N GLN A 520 9.21 -10.90 24.90
CA GLN A 520 8.47 -11.81 25.77
C GLN A 520 8.08 -11.08 27.05
N VAL A 521 6.95 -11.46 27.65
CA VAL A 521 6.47 -10.89 28.91
C VAL A 521 6.23 -11.97 29.95
N GLY A 522 6.40 -11.62 31.22
CA GLY A 522 6.07 -12.48 32.35
C GLY A 522 5.67 -11.64 33.55
N THR A 523 4.73 -12.14 34.34
CA THR A 523 4.15 -11.39 35.48
C THR A 523 4.48 -12.10 36.79
N VAL A 524 4.86 -11.33 37.80
CA VAL A 524 5.16 -11.81 39.15
C VAL A 524 4.52 -10.90 40.20
N GLU A 525 4.03 -11.48 41.29
CA GLU A 525 3.50 -10.73 42.43
C GLU A 525 4.64 -10.18 43.29
N LEU A 526 4.76 -8.86 43.38
CA LEU A 526 5.76 -8.20 44.21
C LEU A 526 5.12 -7.37 45.32
N THR A 527 5.85 -7.17 46.42
CA THR A 527 5.40 -6.37 47.56
C THR A 527 6.18 -5.06 47.64
N ALA A 528 5.48 -3.95 47.80
CA ALA A 528 6.10 -2.63 47.95
C ALA A 528 7.14 -2.62 49.07
N GLY A 529 8.32 -2.07 48.80
CA GLY A 529 9.41 -1.94 49.77
C GLY A 529 10.14 -3.24 50.11
N LYS A 530 9.77 -4.38 49.53
CA LYS A 530 10.50 -5.65 49.68
C LYS A 530 11.49 -5.81 48.52
N PRO A 531 12.81 -5.74 48.74
CA PRO A 531 13.79 -5.94 47.68
C PRO A 531 13.71 -7.36 47.12
N VAL A 532 13.83 -7.49 45.81
CA VAL A 532 13.85 -8.77 45.07
C VAL A 532 15.07 -8.84 44.17
N ASN A 533 15.69 -10.02 44.09
CA ASN A 533 16.83 -10.23 43.22
C ASN A 533 16.35 -10.43 41.78
N VAL A 534 17.04 -9.81 40.83
CA VAL A 534 16.76 -9.95 39.40
C VAL A 534 18.02 -10.45 38.70
N GLU A 535 17.86 -11.50 37.90
CA GLU A 535 18.88 -12.00 37.00
C GLU A 535 18.34 -12.04 35.57
N VAL A 536 19.00 -11.32 34.67
CA VAL A 536 18.77 -11.41 33.23
C VAL A 536 19.90 -12.21 32.62
N ARG A 537 19.58 -13.22 31.82
CA ARG A 537 20.53 -14.01 31.04
C ARG A 537 20.31 -13.75 29.55
N TYR A 538 21.39 -13.72 28.79
CA TYR A 538 21.37 -13.48 27.36
C TYR A 538 22.49 -14.25 26.66
N TYR A 539 22.26 -14.73 25.45
CA TYR A 539 23.33 -15.14 24.54
C TYR A 539 23.16 -14.53 23.16
N GLN A 540 24.30 -14.28 22.52
CA GLN A 540 24.38 -13.83 21.14
C GLN A 540 25.12 -14.87 20.29
N ARG A 541 24.44 -15.40 19.28
CA ARG A 541 25.02 -16.35 18.33
C ARG A 541 25.46 -15.66 17.04
N GLY A 542 24.73 -14.66 16.54
CA GLY A 542 25.17 -13.94 15.34
C GLY A 542 24.29 -12.78 14.89
N GLY A 543 24.88 -11.85 14.11
CA GLY A 543 24.19 -10.63 13.65
C GLY A 543 24.39 -9.44 14.58
N GLY A 544 23.45 -8.49 14.56
CA GLY A 544 23.32 -7.48 15.62
C GLY A 544 22.94 -8.14 16.94
N ALA A 545 23.07 -7.41 18.05
CA ALA A 545 22.71 -7.87 19.38
C ALA A 545 21.84 -6.82 20.10
N ARG A 546 20.65 -7.19 20.57
CA ARG A 546 19.68 -6.35 21.30
C ARG A 546 19.30 -7.03 22.61
N MET A 547 19.30 -6.28 23.71
CA MET A 547 18.83 -6.76 25.00
C MET A 547 18.21 -5.62 25.81
N GLN A 548 16.92 -5.71 26.09
CA GLN A 548 16.19 -4.75 26.93
C GLN A 548 15.36 -5.48 27.98
N LEU A 549 15.47 -5.05 29.24
CA LEU A 549 14.53 -5.40 30.32
C LEU A 549 13.62 -4.20 30.59
N GLY A 550 12.34 -4.36 30.28
CA GLY A 550 11.28 -3.42 30.63
C GLY A 550 10.37 -3.96 31.73
N TRP A 551 9.59 -3.08 32.34
CA TRP A 551 8.56 -3.48 33.29
C TRP A 551 7.35 -2.54 33.31
N GLU A 552 6.30 -2.99 33.98
CA GLU A 552 5.09 -2.23 34.29
C GLU A 552 4.68 -2.57 35.74
N GLU A 553 4.55 -1.54 36.58
CA GLU A 553 4.09 -1.69 37.96
C GLU A 553 2.54 -1.83 38.03
N PRO A 554 1.98 -2.37 39.12
CA PRO A 554 0.54 -2.44 39.34
C PRO A 554 -0.14 -1.09 39.16
N GLY A 555 -1.18 -1.05 38.34
CA GLY A 555 -1.97 0.17 38.07
C GLY A 555 -1.16 1.31 37.44
N SER A 556 0.02 1.04 36.88
CA SER A 556 0.70 1.95 35.95
C SER A 556 0.63 1.44 34.51
N SER A 557 -0.31 0.53 34.23
CA SER A 557 -0.47 0.07 32.87
C SER A 557 -1.04 1.19 32.02
N ARG A 558 -0.46 1.39 30.84
CA ARG A 558 -1.03 2.33 29.85
C ARG A 558 -2.44 1.90 29.43
N TYR A 559 -2.80 0.66 29.71
CA TYR A 559 -4.14 0.12 29.58
C TYR A 559 -5.10 0.71 30.63
N ASP A 560 -4.73 0.69 31.92
CA ASP A 560 -5.53 1.28 33.00
C ASP A 560 -5.64 2.79 32.87
N GLU A 561 -4.55 3.47 32.46
CA GLU A 561 -4.56 4.91 32.16
C GLU A 561 -5.55 5.24 31.05
N ALA A 562 -5.59 4.45 29.98
CA ALA A 562 -6.52 4.66 28.87
C ALA A 562 -7.97 4.46 29.31
N VAL A 563 -8.24 3.43 30.10
CA VAL A 563 -9.56 3.15 30.69
C VAL A 563 -10.00 4.28 31.64
N ALA A 564 -9.09 4.77 32.50
CA ALA A 564 -9.36 5.86 33.41
C ALA A 564 -9.64 7.17 32.68
N ALA A 565 -8.84 7.50 31.66
CA ALA A 565 -9.06 8.67 30.81
C ALA A 565 -10.39 8.59 30.07
N ALA A 566 -10.71 7.43 29.48
CA ALA A 566 -11.99 7.19 28.81
C ALA A 566 -13.17 7.41 29.77
N LYS A 567 -13.09 6.91 31.01
CA LYS A 567 -14.13 7.06 32.03
C LYS A 567 -14.34 8.52 32.46
N ALA A 568 -13.28 9.34 32.45
CA ALA A 568 -13.33 10.74 32.84
C ALA A 568 -13.81 11.68 31.72
N ALA A 569 -13.84 11.22 30.47
CA ALA A 569 -14.20 11.99 29.29
C ALA A 569 -15.68 11.83 28.88
N ASP A 570 -16.22 12.82 28.16
CA ASP A 570 -17.54 12.74 27.54
C ASP A 570 -17.54 11.79 26.33
N VAL A 571 -16.40 11.67 25.66
CA VAL A 571 -16.17 10.85 24.48
C VAL A 571 -14.72 10.34 24.47
N ALA A 572 -14.54 9.07 24.12
CA ALA A 572 -13.23 8.49 23.90
C ALA A 572 -13.01 8.32 22.38
N VAL A 573 -11.86 8.78 21.88
CA VAL A 573 -11.44 8.63 20.48
C VAL A 573 -10.20 7.76 20.46
N VAL A 574 -10.36 6.50 20.06
CA VAL A 574 -9.28 5.50 20.01
C VAL A 574 -8.73 5.42 18.59
N PHE A 575 -7.46 5.74 18.40
CA PHE A 575 -6.72 5.53 17.16
C PHE A 575 -6.09 4.14 17.18
N ALA A 576 -6.36 3.34 16.14
CA ALA A 576 -5.79 2.02 15.99
C ALA A 576 -5.22 1.81 14.59
N ASP A 577 -4.13 1.04 14.48
CA ASP A 577 -3.40 0.87 13.22
C ASP A 577 -2.96 -0.57 12.95
N LEU A 578 -2.87 -0.88 11.65
CA LEU A 578 -2.16 -2.04 11.11
C LEU A 578 -1.41 -1.60 9.85
N ILE A 579 -0.08 -1.63 9.94
CA ILE A 579 0.80 -1.29 8.82
C ILE A 579 1.11 -2.53 7.97
N SER A 580 1.13 -2.36 6.66
CA SER A 580 1.51 -3.37 5.66
C SER A 580 2.68 -2.86 4.81
N TRP A 581 3.45 -3.78 4.24
CA TRP A 581 4.75 -3.50 3.60
C TRP A 581 4.87 -4.23 2.27
N GLU A 582 5.62 -3.65 1.33
CA GLU A 582 6.15 -4.43 0.23
C GLU A 582 7.17 -5.46 0.73
N GLY A 583 7.21 -6.61 0.07
CA GLY A 583 8.13 -7.69 0.35
C GLY A 583 7.61 -8.72 1.36
N TYR A 584 6.56 -8.40 2.12
CA TYR A 584 5.97 -9.32 3.09
C TYR A 584 4.46 -9.17 3.18
N ASP A 585 3.76 -10.30 3.21
CA ASP A 585 2.33 -10.32 3.52
C ASP A 585 2.08 -10.38 5.02
N LEU A 586 0.90 -9.93 5.43
CA LEU A 586 0.44 -10.05 6.80
C LEU A 586 0.13 -11.51 7.15
N THR A 587 0.48 -11.93 8.36
CA THR A 587 0.12 -13.27 8.87
C THR A 587 -1.33 -13.35 9.34
N GLY A 588 -1.96 -12.22 9.60
CA GLY A 588 -3.35 -12.08 10.04
C GLY A 588 -3.84 -10.65 9.81
N ILE A 589 -5.14 -10.42 10.03
CA ILE A 589 -5.79 -9.11 9.84
C ILE A 589 -6.37 -8.56 11.16
N ASP A 590 -5.93 -9.12 12.28
CA ASP A 590 -6.26 -8.58 13.60
C ASP A 590 -5.37 -7.37 13.90
N LEU A 591 -5.92 -6.39 14.64
CA LEU A 591 -5.13 -5.26 15.10
C LEU A 591 -4.04 -5.75 16.08
N PRO A 592 -2.75 -5.42 15.83
CA PRO A 592 -1.64 -5.96 16.59
C PRO A 592 -1.53 -5.27 17.97
N ARG A 593 -0.59 -5.73 18.80
CA ARG A 593 -0.19 -5.09 20.08
C ARG A 593 -1.34 -4.92 21.09
N GLY A 594 -2.29 -5.87 21.12
CA GLY A 594 -3.40 -5.85 22.07
C GLY A 594 -4.42 -4.71 21.84
N GLN A 595 -4.39 -4.05 20.67
CA GLN A 595 -5.29 -2.94 20.36
C GLN A 595 -6.77 -3.36 20.43
N ASN A 596 -7.12 -4.59 20.03
CA ASN A 596 -8.49 -5.12 20.15
C ASN A 596 -8.97 -5.16 21.61
N ASP A 597 -8.10 -5.56 22.54
CA ASP A 597 -8.43 -5.63 23.96
C ASP A 597 -8.51 -4.22 24.58
N LEU A 598 -7.63 -3.31 24.16
CA LEU A 598 -7.68 -1.91 24.55
C LEU A 598 -9.00 -1.26 24.13
N ILE A 599 -9.40 -1.43 22.88
CA ILE A 599 -10.65 -0.86 22.36
C ILE A 599 -11.84 -1.44 23.13
N SER A 600 -11.83 -2.74 23.42
CA SER A 600 -12.89 -3.39 24.19
C SER A 600 -13.02 -2.81 25.60
N ALA A 601 -11.91 -2.61 26.32
CA ALA A 601 -11.97 -2.04 27.67
C ALA A 601 -12.31 -0.55 27.69
N VAL A 602 -11.80 0.23 26.74
CA VAL A 602 -12.19 1.64 26.58
C VAL A 602 -13.68 1.76 26.28
N ALA A 603 -14.22 0.93 25.39
CA ALA A 603 -15.65 0.90 25.07
C ALA A 603 -16.52 0.49 26.27
N ALA A 604 -16.03 -0.43 27.12
CA ALA A 604 -16.70 -0.81 28.37
C ALA A 604 -16.71 0.33 29.39
N ALA A 605 -15.64 1.13 29.44
CA ALA A 605 -15.51 2.28 30.35
C ALA A 605 -16.29 3.51 29.87
N ASN A 606 -16.37 3.72 28.54
CA ASN A 606 -17.10 4.81 27.92
C ASN A 606 -17.90 4.32 26.70
N PRO A 607 -19.25 4.24 26.78
CA PRO A 607 -20.07 3.78 25.66
C PRO A 607 -20.06 4.74 24.46
N ARG A 608 -19.64 5.99 24.65
CA ARG A 608 -19.40 6.98 23.58
C ARG A 608 -17.97 6.86 23.05
N THR A 609 -17.56 5.64 22.73
CA THR A 609 -16.25 5.38 22.10
C THR A 609 -16.36 5.49 20.58
N VAL A 610 -15.47 6.27 19.98
CA VAL A 610 -15.20 6.40 18.55
C VAL A 610 -13.87 5.71 18.27
N VAL A 611 -13.81 4.84 17.26
CA VAL A 611 -12.55 4.25 16.79
C VAL A 611 -12.20 4.83 15.44
N VAL A 612 -10.95 5.30 15.30
CA VAL A 612 -10.35 5.75 14.05
C VAL A 612 -9.31 4.74 13.63
N LEU A 613 -9.50 4.12 12.47
CA LEU A 613 -8.61 3.10 11.93
C LEU A 613 -7.65 3.74 10.92
N GLN A 614 -6.36 3.48 11.09
CA GLN A 614 -5.31 3.83 10.13
C GLN A 614 -4.74 2.54 9.54
N THR A 615 -5.41 1.99 8.54
CA THR A 615 -5.10 0.66 8.00
C THR A 615 -4.97 0.66 6.48
N GLY A 616 -4.13 -0.22 5.95
CA GLY A 616 -3.89 -0.33 4.50
C GLY A 616 -4.84 -1.29 3.77
N SER A 617 -5.64 -2.04 4.51
CA SER A 617 -6.56 -3.07 4.03
C SER A 617 -7.59 -3.36 5.12
N ALA A 618 -8.45 -4.37 4.90
CA ALA A 618 -9.43 -4.75 5.90
C ALA A 618 -8.80 -5.35 7.16
N VAL A 619 -9.40 -5.02 8.31
CA VAL A 619 -9.07 -5.59 9.63
C VAL A 619 -10.30 -6.21 10.28
N THR A 620 -10.10 -7.17 11.18
CA THR A 620 -11.18 -7.66 12.05
C THR A 620 -11.51 -6.62 13.12
N MET A 621 -12.77 -6.62 13.58
CA MET A 621 -13.24 -5.71 14.62
C MET A 621 -14.14 -6.47 15.62
N PRO A 622 -13.59 -7.36 16.45
CA PRO A 622 -14.39 -8.13 17.42
C PRO A 622 -15.18 -7.23 18.40
N TRP A 623 -14.69 -6.01 18.64
CA TRP A 623 -15.28 -4.97 19.49
C TRP A 623 -16.30 -4.07 18.76
N VAL A 624 -16.55 -4.25 17.46
CA VAL A 624 -17.40 -3.35 16.66
C VAL A 624 -18.78 -3.16 17.27
N GLY A 625 -19.33 -4.18 17.96
CA GLY A 625 -20.63 -4.12 18.63
C GLY A 625 -20.67 -3.17 19.81
N SER A 626 -19.53 -3.01 20.50
CA SER A 626 -19.40 -2.28 21.77
C SER A 626 -19.10 -0.79 21.61
N VAL A 627 -18.59 -0.36 20.45
CA VAL A 627 -18.28 1.05 20.18
C VAL A 627 -19.45 1.78 19.52
N SER A 628 -19.52 3.10 19.67
CA SER A 628 -20.57 3.91 19.05
C SER A 628 -20.28 4.18 17.57
N SER A 629 -19.04 4.52 17.24
CA SER A 629 -18.66 4.93 15.88
C SER A 629 -17.32 4.33 15.46
N VAL A 630 -17.19 4.08 14.15
CA VAL A 630 -15.95 3.60 13.52
C VAL A 630 -15.73 4.40 12.25
N LEU A 631 -14.56 5.02 12.13
CA LEU A 631 -14.10 5.77 10.96
C LEU A 631 -12.85 5.10 10.41
N GLU A 632 -12.90 4.59 9.18
CA GLU A 632 -11.72 4.15 8.45
C GLU A 632 -11.05 5.35 7.78
N ALA A 633 -9.85 5.69 8.22
CA ALA A 633 -9.06 6.79 7.68
C ALA A 633 -8.05 6.32 6.62
N TRP A 634 -7.80 5.02 6.50
CA TRP A 634 -6.74 4.45 5.67
C TRP A 634 -5.35 4.97 6.07
N PHE A 635 -4.52 5.30 5.09
CA PHE A 635 -3.32 6.11 5.26
C PHE A 635 -3.54 7.48 4.60
N PRO A 636 -3.93 8.52 5.36
CA PRO A 636 -4.37 9.82 4.81
C PRO A 636 -3.27 10.73 4.24
N GLY A 637 -2.02 10.27 4.18
CA GLY A 637 -0.91 11.13 3.80
C GLY A 637 -0.66 12.27 4.78
N GLN A 638 -0.08 13.38 4.29
CA GLN A 638 0.38 14.49 5.12
C GLN A 638 -0.73 15.32 5.78
N ALA A 639 -1.97 15.25 5.27
CA ALA A 639 -3.09 16.06 5.74
C ALA A 639 -3.93 15.38 6.83
N ILE A 640 -3.36 14.38 7.51
CA ILE A 640 -4.08 13.55 8.47
C ILE A 640 -4.68 14.37 9.62
N GLY A 641 -3.94 15.31 10.22
CA GLY A 641 -4.44 16.10 11.34
C GLY A 641 -5.64 16.94 10.94
N GLU A 642 -5.48 17.74 9.89
CA GLU A 642 -6.53 18.60 9.33
C GLU A 642 -7.77 17.78 8.94
N SER A 643 -7.57 16.62 8.33
CA SER A 643 -8.66 15.73 7.95
C SER A 643 -9.39 15.14 9.14
N MET A 644 -8.67 14.65 10.15
CA MET A 644 -9.27 14.10 11.36
C MET A 644 -10.07 15.15 12.12
N ALA A 645 -9.57 16.39 12.25
CA ALA A 645 -10.34 17.47 12.85
C ALA A 645 -11.60 17.81 12.03
N SER A 646 -11.46 17.96 10.71
CA SER A 646 -12.56 18.27 9.78
C SER A 646 -13.70 17.25 9.89
N LEU A 647 -13.36 15.96 9.86
CA LEU A 647 -14.33 14.86 9.87
C LEU A 647 -14.90 14.59 11.26
N LEU A 648 -14.06 14.56 12.31
CA LEU A 648 -14.54 14.26 13.66
C LEU A 648 -15.49 15.35 14.16
N PHE A 649 -15.24 16.63 13.85
CA PHE A 649 -16.11 17.74 14.28
C PHE A 649 -17.17 18.13 13.26
N GLY A 650 -17.21 17.47 12.09
CA GLY A 650 -18.25 17.64 11.09
C GLY A 650 -18.22 18.98 10.38
N ASP A 651 -17.04 19.56 10.21
CA ASP A 651 -16.77 20.62 9.22
C ASP A 651 -17.02 20.07 7.81
N THR A 652 -16.58 18.82 7.59
CA THR A 652 -16.93 18.02 6.41
C THR A 652 -17.70 16.78 6.84
N SER A 653 -18.72 16.42 6.07
CA SER A 653 -19.39 15.13 6.24
C SER A 653 -18.58 14.01 5.59
N PRO A 654 -18.31 12.90 6.27
CA PRO A 654 -17.75 11.71 5.65
C PRO A 654 -18.53 11.33 4.39
N SER A 655 -17.79 11.01 3.33
CA SER A 655 -18.35 10.67 2.00
C SER A 655 -17.63 9.53 1.30
N GLY A 656 -16.59 8.97 1.93
CA GLY A 656 -15.90 7.81 1.41
C GLY A 656 -16.80 6.57 1.42
N LYS A 657 -16.56 5.67 0.48
CA LYS A 657 -17.22 4.35 0.38
C LYS A 657 -16.16 3.28 0.25
N LEU A 658 -16.30 2.17 0.98
CA LEU A 658 -15.36 1.06 0.98
C LEU A 658 -15.06 0.56 -0.45
N PRO A 659 -13.80 0.59 -0.91
CA PRO A 659 -13.40 0.00 -2.18
C PRO A 659 -13.07 -1.50 -2.04
N VAL A 660 -13.14 -2.04 -0.82
CA VAL A 660 -12.86 -3.44 -0.48
C VAL A 660 -13.87 -3.93 0.56
N THR A 661 -14.19 -5.22 0.55
CA THR A 661 -15.08 -5.84 1.52
C THR A 661 -14.31 -6.16 2.80
N PHE A 662 -14.86 -5.79 3.96
CA PHE A 662 -14.26 -6.14 5.25
C PHE A 662 -14.84 -7.47 5.74
N PRO A 663 -14.01 -8.53 5.90
CA PRO A 663 -14.46 -9.81 6.43
C PRO A 663 -14.76 -9.74 7.93
N LYS A 664 -15.56 -10.68 8.44
CA LYS A 664 -15.64 -10.95 9.88
C LYS A 664 -14.43 -11.77 10.36
N SER A 665 -13.91 -12.65 9.50
CA SER A 665 -12.75 -13.48 9.76
C SER A 665 -12.02 -13.88 8.47
N LEU A 666 -10.78 -14.36 8.57
CA LEU A 666 -10.06 -14.93 7.42
C LEU A 666 -10.67 -16.24 6.90
N ALA A 667 -11.61 -16.86 7.60
CA ALA A 667 -12.34 -18.00 7.06
C ALA A 667 -13.34 -17.57 5.96
N ASP A 668 -13.77 -16.30 5.99
CA ASP A 668 -14.79 -15.76 5.09
C ASP A 668 -14.23 -15.27 3.74
N VAL A 669 -12.91 -15.08 3.63
CA VAL A 669 -12.27 -14.54 2.42
C VAL A 669 -12.12 -15.63 1.35
N PRO A 670 -12.11 -15.27 0.05
CA PRO A 670 -11.98 -16.26 -1.03
C PRO A 670 -10.71 -17.12 -0.95
N ALA A 671 -9.58 -16.50 -0.59
CA ALA A 671 -8.27 -17.14 -0.50
C ALA A 671 -7.94 -17.67 0.92
N SER A 672 -8.92 -18.29 1.58
CA SER A 672 -8.82 -18.76 2.97
C SER A 672 -7.98 -20.02 3.20
N THR A 673 -7.50 -20.69 2.15
CA THR A 673 -6.69 -21.93 2.26
C THR A 673 -5.22 -21.70 1.92
N PRO A 674 -4.28 -22.50 2.45
CA PRO A 674 -2.86 -22.40 2.11
C PRO A 674 -2.56 -22.50 0.62
N ALA A 675 -3.32 -23.34 -0.12
CA ALA A 675 -3.18 -23.48 -1.57
C ALA A 675 -3.53 -22.19 -2.33
N ARG A 676 -4.44 -21.37 -1.79
CA ARG A 676 -4.83 -20.08 -2.38
C ARG A 676 -3.99 -18.93 -1.85
N PHE A 677 -3.52 -18.97 -0.61
CA PHE A 677 -2.66 -17.94 -0.03
C PHE A 677 -1.80 -18.50 1.13
N PRO A 678 -0.46 -18.35 1.10
CA PRO A 678 0.36 -17.75 0.04
C PRO A 678 0.73 -18.74 -1.08
N GLY A 679 0.10 -19.92 -1.13
CA GLY A 679 0.41 -20.99 -2.07
C GLY A 679 0.93 -22.26 -1.38
N ALA A 680 0.78 -23.39 -2.05
CA ALA A 680 1.26 -24.69 -1.61
C ALA A 680 1.83 -25.46 -2.81
N ASN A 681 2.84 -26.31 -2.57
CA ASN A 681 3.48 -27.15 -3.59
C ASN A 681 4.02 -26.36 -4.81
N GLY A 682 4.49 -25.14 -4.58
CA GLY A 682 5.07 -24.28 -5.62
C GLY A 682 4.06 -23.55 -6.50
N GLU A 683 2.79 -23.51 -6.11
CA GLU A 683 1.73 -22.82 -6.86
C GLU A 683 0.80 -22.04 -5.92
N VAL A 684 0.21 -20.98 -6.45
CA VAL A 684 -0.87 -20.19 -5.84
C VAL A 684 -2.12 -20.40 -6.67
N ARG A 685 -3.14 -21.06 -6.11
CA ARG A 685 -4.38 -21.40 -6.82
C ARG A 685 -5.36 -20.22 -6.78
N TYR A 686 -5.84 -19.82 -7.96
CA TYR A 686 -6.87 -18.79 -8.15
C TYR A 686 -8.19 -19.46 -8.60
N ASP A 687 -8.60 -20.50 -7.86
CA ASP A 687 -9.77 -21.33 -8.17
C ASP A 687 -11.07 -20.85 -7.50
N GLU A 688 -11.03 -19.71 -6.79
CA GLU A 688 -12.22 -18.92 -6.50
C GLU A 688 -12.84 -18.28 -7.77
N GLU A 689 -12.09 -18.32 -8.88
CA GLU A 689 -12.44 -17.81 -10.20
C GLU A 689 -12.89 -16.35 -10.17
N LEU A 690 -14.12 -16.05 -10.62
CA LEU A 690 -14.69 -14.69 -10.62
C LEU A 690 -15.16 -14.25 -9.22
N GLY A 691 -15.09 -15.13 -8.21
CA GLY A 691 -15.50 -14.84 -6.85
C GLY A 691 -14.38 -14.17 -6.06
N VAL A 692 -14.09 -12.91 -6.37
CA VAL A 692 -13.14 -12.07 -5.62
C VAL A 692 -13.88 -10.90 -4.99
N GLY A 693 -13.53 -10.56 -3.75
CA GLY A 693 -14.19 -9.48 -3.02
C GLY A 693 -15.68 -9.74 -2.83
N TYR A 694 -16.52 -8.71 -2.89
CA TYR A 694 -17.97 -8.82 -2.70
C TYR A 694 -18.66 -9.85 -3.62
N ARG A 695 -18.07 -10.19 -4.77
CA ARG A 695 -18.55 -11.26 -5.67
C ARG A 695 -18.52 -12.62 -4.98
N TRP A 696 -17.50 -12.89 -4.17
CA TRP A 696 -17.38 -14.09 -3.34
C TRP A 696 -18.50 -14.13 -2.29
N TYR A 697 -18.63 -13.06 -1.50
CA TYR A 697 -19.64 -12.96 -0.46
C TYR A 697 -21.06 -13.12 -1.00
N ASP A 698 -21.35 -12.54 -2.16
CA ASP A 698 -22.64 -12.70 -2.85
C ASP A 698 -22.89 -14.15 -3.29
N ARG A 699 -21.86 -14.81 -3.84
CA ARG A 699 -21.96 -16.19 -4.35
C ARG A 699 -22.13 -17.21 -3.23
N GLU A 700 -21.37 -17.05 -2.16
CA GLU A 700 -21.37 -17.98 -1.02
C GLU A 700 -22.45 -17.66 0.03
N GLY A 701 -23.17 -16.54 -0.11
CA GLY A 701 -24.19 -16.12 0.86
C GLY A 701 -23.60 -15.71 2.22
N ILE A 702 -22.38 -15.17 2.23
CA ILE A 702 -21.68 -14.74 3.44
C ILE A 702 -21.97 -13.25 3.69
N GLU A 703 -22.40 -12.93 4.91
CA GLU A 703 -22.57 -11.54 5.32
C GLU A 703 -21.23 -10.96 5.81
N PRO A 704 -20.66 -9.97 5.12
CA PRO A 704 -19.40 -9.35 5.54
C PRO A 704 -19.56 -8.55 6.83
N LEU A 705 -18.44 -8.09 7.40
CA LEU A 705 -18.45 -7.12 8.50
C LEU A 705 -18.92 -5.75 8.00
N PHE A 706 -18.32 -5.28 6.89
CA PHE A 706 -18.80 -4.14 6.12
C PHE A 706 -18.67 -4.44 4.62
N PRO A 707 -19.74 -4.23 3.82
CA PRO A 707 -19.74 -4.63 2.43
C PRO A 707 -19.03 -3.62 1.52
N PHE A 708 -18.59 -4.07 0.34
CA PHE A 708 -18.12 -3.18 -0.72
C PHE A 708 -19.11 -2.05 -1.02
N GLY A 709 -18.57 -0.85 -1.23
CA GLY A 709 -19.34 0.37 -1.47
C GLY A 709 -20.05 0.93 -0.24
N HIS A 710 -19.85 0.38 0.97
CA HIS A 710 -20.43 0.90 2.21
C HIS A 710 -19.76 2.18 2.69
N GLY A 711 -20.53 3.09 3.27
CA GLY A 711 -20.03 4.28 3.96
C GLY A 711 -21.16 5.21 4.33
N LEU A 712 -21.20 5.61 5.60
CA LEU A 712 -22.22 6.49 6.16
C LEU A 712 -21.84 7.96 5.95
N SER A 713 -22.82 8.83 6.23
CA SER A 713 -22.71 10.28 6.14
C SER A 713 -23.36 10.93 7.36
N TYR A 714 -23.04 12.19 7.65
CA TYR A 714 -23.77 12.99 8.65
C TYR A 714 -25.10 13.54 8.13
N THR A 715 -25.42 13.27 6.87
CA THR A 715 -26.74 13.50 6.28
C THR A 715 -27.29 12.19 5.71
N SER A 716 -28.54 12.21 5.24
CA SER A 716 -29.21 11.07 4.61
C SER A 716 -29.54 11.36 3.16
N PHE A 717 -29.59 10.31 2.33
CA PHE A 717 -29.93 10.42 0.92
C PHE A 717 -31.08 9.49 0.54
N GLY A 718 -31.98 9.98 -0.30
CA GLY A 718 -33.05 9.19 -0.93
C GLY A 718 -32.75 9.00 -2.41
N LEU A 719 -33.00 7.79 -2.91
CA LEU A 719 -32.88 7.45 -4.33
C LEU A 719 -34.25 7.07 -4.90
N GLU A 720 -34.63 7.68 -6.02
CA GLU A 720 -35.92 7.43 -6.68
C GLU A 720 -35.85 7.55 -8.21
N GLY A 721 -36.94 7.17 -8.88
CA GLY A 721 -37.15 7.48 -10.29
C GLY A 721 -36.18 6.80 -11.26
N LEU A 722 -35.85 5.52 -11.00
CA LEU A 722 -34.98 4.73 -11.88
C LEU A 722 -35.55 4.68 -13.30
N THR A 723 -34.74 5.06 -14.29
CA THR A 723 -35.01 4.83 -15.70
C THR A 723 -33.83 4.09 -16.32
N VAL A 724 -34.11 3.03 -17.07
CA VAL A 724 -33.13 2.26 -17.85
C VAL A 724 -33.53 2.37 -19.32
N SER A 725 -32.65 2.87 -20.18
CA SER A 725 -32.94 3.00 -21.61
C SER A 725 -33.15 1.62 -22.25
N ARG A 726 -34.05 1.55 -23.24
CA ARG A 726 -34.25 0.36 -24.05
C ARG A 726 -33.24 0.33 -25.21
N GLY A 727 -32.97 -0.86 -25.73
CA GLY A 727 -32.10 -1.06 -26.89
C GLY A 727 -30.77 -1.72 -26.53
N ASP A 728 -29.86 -1.70 -27.50
CA ASP A 728 -28.49 -2.20 -27.34
C ASP A 728 -27.61 -1.22 -26.55
N ALA A 729 -26.41 -1.65 -26.17
CA ALA A 729 -25.44 -0.77 -25.52
C ALA A 729 -25.01 0.40 -26.45
N PRO A 730 -24.71 1.61 -25.91
CA PRO A 730 -24.65 1.93 -24.49
C PRO A 730 -26.04 2.12 -23.85
N VAL A 731 -26.27 1.44 -22.72
CA VAL A 731 -27.48 1.56 -21.92
C VAL A 731 -27.30 2.72 -20.93
N THR A 732 -28.24 3.66 -20.94
CA THR A 732 -28.28 4.76 -20.00
C THR A 732 -29.17 4.42 -18.82
N VAL A 733 -28.61 4.53 -17.62
CA VAL A 733 -29.32 4.40 -16.35
C VAL A 733 -29.39 5.77 -15.70
N THR A 734 -30.57 6.22 -15.29
CA THR A 734 -30.72 7.47 -14.54
C THR A 734 -31.50 7.24 -13.26
N ALA A 735 -31.11 7.93 -12.19
CA ALA A 735 -31.83 7.99 -10.93
C ALA A 735 -31.77 9.43 -10.40
N ARG A 736 -32.75 9.82 -9.58
CA ARG A 736 -32.67 11.04 -8.79
C ARG A 736 -32.10 10.70 -7.42
N VAL A 737 -31.18 11.55 -6.95
CA VAL A 737 -30.65 11.53 -5.59
C VAL A 737 -31.07 12.81 -4.91
N THR A 738 -31.63 12.69 -3.72
CA THR A 738 -32.04 13.82 -2.89
C THR A 738 -31.31 13.73 -1.56
N ASN A 739 -30.72 14.83 -1.11
CA ASN A 739 -30.25 14.94 0.27
C ASN A 739 -31.46 15.21 1.16
N THR A 740 -31.84 14.22 1.95
CA THR A 740 -33.03 14.25 2.82
C THR A 740 -32.72 14.67 4.25
N GLY A 741 -31.45 14.88 4.59
CA GLY A 741 -31.02 15.32 5.91
C GLY A 741 -30.82 16.83 6.00
N GLN A 742 -30.10 17.24 7.05
CA GLN A 742 -29.95 18.66 7.45
C GLN A 742 -28.54 19.22 7.20
N ARG A 743 -27.62 18.40 6.68
CA ARG A 743 -26.24 18.80 6.37
C ARG A 743 -25.95 18.63 4.90
N ALA A 744 -25.10 19.49 4.35
CA ALA A 744 -24.55 19.25 3.03
C ALA A 744 -23.69 17.97 3.06
N GLY A 745 -23.66 17.24 1.95
CA GLY A 745 -22.87 16.03 1.86
C GLY A 745 -22.83 15.49 0.44
N SER A 746 -21.94 14.53 0.23
CA SER A 746 -21.79 13.83 -1.04
C SER A 746 -22.26 12.37 -0.92
N GLU A 747 -22.87 11.87 -1.99
CA GLU A 747 -23.29 10.47 -2.12
C GLU A 747 -22.73 9.85 -3.40
N VAL A 748 -22.46 8.56 -3.37
CA VAL A 748 -22.01 7.75 -4.51
C VAL A 748 -23.15 6.85 -4.94
N VAL A 749 -23.68 7.11 -6.14
CA VAL A 749 -24.65 6.22 -6.77
C VAL A 749 -23.92 5.14 -7.54
N GLN A 750 -24.20 3.89 -7.20
CA GLN A 750 -23.55 2.71 -7.76
C GLN A 750 -24.57 1.92 -8.58
N ALA A 751 -24.20 1.48 -9.78
CA ALA A 751 -25.01 0.62 -10.63
C ALA A 751 -24.34 -0.74 -10.82
N TYR A 752 -25.09 -1.78 -10.48
CA TYR A 752 -24.70 -3.18 -10.59
C TYR A 752 -25.52 -3.90 -11.66
N VAL A 753 -24.84 -4.73 -12.45
CA VAL A 753 -25.46 -5.59 -13.48
C VAL A 753 -25.47 -7.03 -12.98
N SER A 754 -26.63 -7.68 -13.08
CA SER A 754 -26.78 -9.13 -12.95
C SER A 754 -27.08 -9.71 -14.32
N PHE A 755 -26.30 -10.72 -14.71
CA PHE A 755 -26.43 -11.42 -15.98
C PHE A 755 -27.47 -12.54 -15.90
N PRO A 756 -27.99 -13.00 -17.05
CA PRO A 756 -28.69 -14.29 -17.13
C PRO A 756 -27.85 -15.41 -16.50
N SER A 757 -28.49 -16.33 -15.78
CA SER A 757 -27.79 -17.43 -15.09
C SER A 757 -26.92 -18.28 -16.01
N ALA A 758 -27.32 -18.44 -17.28
CA ALA A 758 -26.57 -19.17 -18.30
C ALA A 758 -25.18 -18.57 -18.61
N ALA A 759 -24.94 -17.29 -18.26
CA ALA A 759 -23.62 -16.66 -18.43
C ALA A 759 -22.59 -17.14 -17.38
N GLY A 760 -23.03 -17.72 -16.26
CA GLY A 760 -22.14 -18.18 -15.19
C GLY A 760 -21.37 -17.04 -14.50
N GLU A 761 -21.93 -15.84 -14.50
CA GLU A 761 -21.34 -14.65 -13.88
C GLU A 761 -21.66 -14.56 -12.37
N PRO A 762 -20.83 -13.85 -11.58
CA PRO A 762 -21.16 -13.51 -10.20
C PRO A 762 -22.51 -12.79 -10.09
N PRO A 763 -23.21 -12.91 -8.95
CA PRO A 763 -24.60 -12.44 -8.83
C PRO A 763 -24.81 -10.97 -9.22
N ARG A 764 -23.83 -10.10 -8.96
CA ARG A 764 -23.86 -8.66 -9.27
C ARG A 764 -22.47 -8.16 -9.59
N GLN A 765 -22.36 -7.24 -10.55
CA GLN A 765 -21.10 -6.61 -10.92
C GLN A 765 -21.24 -5.11 -11.00
N LEU A 766 -20.37 -4.36 -10.32
CA LEU A 766 -20.29 -2.91 -10.49
C LEU A 766 -19.90 -2.61 -11.95
N LYS A 767 -20.68 -1.77 -12.62
CA LYS A 767 -20.40 -1.36 -14.02
C LYS A 767 -20.50 0.15 -14.26
N ALA A 768 -21.00 0.91 -13.29
CA ALA A 768 -20.96 2.37 -13.33
C ALA A 768 -21.14 2.95 -11.92
N PHE A 769 -20.57 4.14 -11.70
CA PHE A 769 -20.84 4.94 -10.51
C PHE A 769 -20.79 6.44 -10.83
N ALA A 770 -21.38 7.25 -9.96
CA ALA A 770 -21.23 8.70 -9.98
C ALA A 770 -21.31 9.25 -8.56
N LYS A 771 -20.38 10.14 -8.20
CA LYS A 771 -20.42 10.90 -6.96
C LYS A 771 -21.14 12.24 -7.18
N VAL A 772 -22.00 12.62 -6.26
CA VAL A 772 -22.77 13.86 -6.33
C VAL A 772 -22.80 14.57 -4.98
N GLU A 773 -22.47 15.86 -4.98
CA GLU A 773 -22.60 16.73 -3.82
C GLU A 773 -23.97 17.41 -3.82
N LEU A 774 -24.61 17.46 -2.65
CA LEU A 774 -25.96 18.01 -2.47
C LEU A 774 -26.06 18.82 -1.17
N LYS A 775 -26.63 20.01 -1.26
CA LYS A 775 -27.11 20.79 -0.11
C LYS A 775 -28.34 20.12 0.52
N PRO A 776 -28.72 20.43 1.78
CA PRO A 776 -29.95 19.93 2.39
C PRO A 776 -31.18 20.20 1.50
N GLY A 777 -31.98 19.16 1.25
CA GLY A 777 -33.17 19.21 0.38
C GLY A 777 -32.90 19.26 -1.13
N GLU A 778 -31.65 19.42 -1.56
CA GLU A 778 -31.29 19.47 -2.98
C GLU A 778 -31.48 18.09 -3.63
N SER A 779 -31.98 18.09 -4.87
CA SER A 779 -32.13 16.89 -5.69
C SER A 779 -31.38 17.04 -7.02
N LYS A 780 -30.58 16.05 -7.40
CA LYS A 780 -29.93 15.96 -8.71
C LYS A 780 -30.27 14.67 -9.42
N ARG A 781 -30.35 14.72 -10.75
CA ARG A 781 -30.45 13.52 -11.59
C ARG A 781 -29.05 13.08 -11.97
N VAL A 782 -28.69 11.85 -11.61
CA VAL A 782 -27.44 11.21 -12.01
C VAL A 782 -27.67 10.36 -13.24
N ARG A 783 -26.69 10.36 -14.15
CA ARG A 783 -26.67 9.58 -15.38
C ARG A 783 -25.46 8.65 -15.35
N LEU A 784 -25.73 7.36 -15.47
CA LEU A 784 -24.75 6.28 -15.49
C LEU A 784 -24.83 5.60 -16.87
N THR A 785 -23.67 5.36 -17.48
CA THR A 785 -23.59 4.74 -18.81
C THR A 785 -23.00 3.34 -18.66
N LEU A 786 -23.72 2.35 -19.18
CA LEU A 786 -23.28 0.96 -19.28
C LEU A 786 -22.95 0.67 -20.74
N ASP A 787 -21.66 0.52 -21.05
CA ASP A 787 -21.20 0.21 -22.41
C ASP A 787 -21.42 -1.26 -22.76
N GLU A 788 -20.96 -1.69 -23.94
CA GLU A 788 -21.08 -3.08 -24.38
C GLU A 788 -20.34 -4.06 -23.46
N ARG A 789 -19.20 -3.64 -22.89
CA ARG A 789 -18.41 -4.48 -21.97
C ARG A 789 -19.16 -4.74 -20.67
N ALA A 790 -20.07 -3.85 -20.27
CA ALA A 790 -20.95 -4.08 -19.12
C ALA A 790 -21.87 -5.31 -19.26
N PHE A 791 -22.08 -5.79 -20.48
CA PHE A 791 -22.93 -6.95 -20.81
C PHE A 791 -22.17 -8.08 -21.52
N SER A 792 -20.84 -8.07 -21.45
CA SER A 792 -20.00 -9.06 -22.13
C SER A 792 -19.23 -9.93 -21.14
N ILE A 793 -18.95 -11.17 -21.55
CA ILE A 793 -18.08 -12.12 -20.83
C ILE A 793 -16.91 -12.51 -21.73
N TRP A 794 -15.84 -13.07 -21.17
CA TRP A 794 -14.76 -13.63 -21.96
C TRP A 794 -15.09 -15.05 -22.42
N ASP A 795 -15.28 -15.23 -23.73
CA ASP A 795 -15.49 -16.53 -24.36
C ASP A 795 -14.13 -17.19 -24.64
N THR A 796 -13.78 -18.18 -23.83
CA THR A 796 -12.49 -18.90 -23.91
C THR A 796 -12.35 -19.76 -25.17
N ALA A 797 -13.45 -20.14 -25.83
CA ALA A 797 -13.37 -20.87 -27.10
C ALA A 797 -13.03 -19.93 -28.26
N LYS A 798 -13.47 -18.66 -28.18
CA LYS A 798 -13.20 -17.63 -29.19
C LYS A 798 -11.99 -16.75 -28.88
N HIS A 799 -11.48 -16.80 -27.64
CA HIS A 799 -10.48 -15.88 -27.11
C HIS A 799 -10.87 -14.40 -27.34
N ALA A 800 -12.13 -14.09 -27.09
CA ALA A 800 -12.70 -12.76 -27.32
C ALA A 800 -13.86 -12.46 -26.36
N TRP A 801 -14.15 -11.17 -26.19
CA TRP A 801 -15.34 -10.74 -25.48
C TRP A 801 -16.59 -11.04 -26.29
N ALA A 802 -17.58 -11.62 -25.64
CA ALA A 802 -18.87 -11.96 -26.23
C ALA A 802 -20.00 -11.32 -25.43
N LYS A 803 -20.75 -10.42 -26.08
CA LYS A 803 -21.97 -9.83 -25.54
C LYS A 803 -22.97 -10.95 -25.21
N GLN A 804 -23.53 -10.90 -24.01
CA GLN A 804 -24.51 -11.87 -23.54
C GLN A 804 -25.93 -11.38 -23.87
N PRO A 805 -26.67 -12.08 -24.74
CA PRO A 805 -28.05 -11.72 -25.00
C PRO A 805 -28.97 -12.14 -23.86
N GLY A 806 -30.11 -11.46 -23.73
CA GLY A 806 -31.14 -11.78 -22.75
C GLY A 806 -31.34 -10.69 -21.71
N ARG A 807 -32.19 -11.01 -20.73
CA ARG A 807 -32.65 -10.07 -19.71
C ARG A 807 -31.62 -9.92 -18.59
N HIS A 808 -31.06 -8.72 -18.47
CA HIS A 808 -30.15 -8.32 -17.41
C HIS A 808 -30.90 -7.49 -16.37
N GLN A 809 -30.61 -7.70 -15.09
CA GLN A 809 -31.11 -6.82 -14.03
C GLN A 809 -30.10 -5.71 -13.75
N ILE A 810 -30.60 -4.49 -13.65
CA ILE A 810 -29.84 -3.32 -13.22
C ILE A 810 -30.28 -2.98 -11.80
N SER A 811 -29.35 -2.98 -10.86
CA SER A 811 -29.60 -2.63 -9.45
C SER A 811 -28.84 -1.35 -9.12
N VAL A 812 -29.52 -0.34 -8.58
CA VAL A 812 -28.94 0.97 -8.28
C VAL A 812 -29.14 1.32 -6.81
N GLY A 813 -28.08 1.82 -6.18
CA GLY A 813 -28.07 2.16 -4.76
C GLY A 813 -26.79 2.85 -4.30
N THR A 814 -26.50 2.77 -3.01
CA THR A 814 -25.41 3.50 -2.34
C THR A 814 -24.33 2.59 -1.75
N SER A 815 -24.54 1.26 -1.80
CA SER A 815 -23.54 0.21 -1.51
C SER A 815 -23.94 -1.10 -2.18
N SER A 816 -23.07 -2.11 -2.19
CA SER A 816 -23.40 -3.44 -2.73
C SER A 816 -24.53 -4.16 -1.96
N ARG A 817 -24.87 -3.71 -0.74
CA ARG A 817 -25.96 -4.24 0.09
C ARG A 817 -27.18 -3.32 0.21
N ASP A 818 -27.06 -2.05 -0.19
CA ASP A 818 -28.16 -1.09 -0.21
C ASP A 818 -28.49 -0.71 -1.66
N LEU A 819 -29.36 -1.51 -2.30
CA LEU A 819 -29.76 -1.40 -3.71
C LEU A 819 -31.30 -1.30 -3.85
N PRO A 820 -31.90 -0.18 -3.44
CA PRO A 820 -33.36 -0.03 -3.38
C PRO A 820 -34.02 0.01 -4.77
N LEU A 821 -33.29 0.42 -5.81
CA LEU A 821 -33.83 0.58 -7.15
C LEU A 821 -33.44 -0.61 -8.04
N LYS A 822 -34.43 -1.21 -8.72
CA LYS A 822 -34.21 -2.32 -9.66
C LYS A 822 -34.92 -2.06 -10.98
N GLY A 823 -34.21 -2.30 -12.07
CA GLY A 823 -34.71 -2.19 -13.44
C GLY A 823 -34.17 -3.34 -14.30
N TYR A 824 -34.58 -3.39 -15.55
CA TYR A 824 -34.15 -4.44 -16.47
C TYR A 824 -33.86 -3.86 -17.86
N VAL A 825 -32.90 -4.47 -18.54
CA VAL A 825 -32.66 -4.27 -19.96
C VAL A 825 -32.56 -5.64 -20.65
N THR A 826 -33.06 -5.74 -21.87
CA THR A 826 -32.92 -6.95 -22.68
C THR A 826 -31.91 -6.66 -23.78
N ILE A 827 -30.78 -7.35 -23.72
CA ILE A 827 -29.74 -7.27 -24.75
C ILE A 827 -30.15 -8.19 -25.91
N PRO A 828 -30.24 -7.68 -27.15
CA PRO A 828 -30.63 -8.48 -28.30
C PRO A 828 -29.59 -9.56 -28.62
N ARG A 829 -30.04 -10.61 -29.33
CA ARG A 829 -29.17 -11.67 -29.87
C ARG A 829 -28.24 -11.17 -30.96
#